data_AF-A0A849SLI3-F1
#
_entry.id   AF-A0A849SLI3-F1
#
_cell.length_a   1.000
_cell.length_b   1.000
_cell.length_c   1.000
_cell.angle_alpha   90.00
_cell.angle_beta   90.00
_cell.angle_gamma   90.00
#
_symmetry.space_group_name_H-M   'P 1'
#
loop_
_entity.id
_entity.type
_entity.pdbx_description
1 polymer ?
#
loop_
_entity_poly.entity_id
_entity_poly.type
_entity_poly.pdbx_seq_one_letter_code
_entity_poly.pdbx_strand_id
1 'polypeptide(L)'
;MKRITVFVWPVVLAALAAFAASCAPRVLSRPPGAALGDSVAMLRDPIAALNDSLMRARGGVESAADSGAVSDSARAALTADSLVRAGAAIHVETRSALEARKRRAPDPPLNIAASNVTGSHGPEGDIVMLNGNVRITRGRTVITADRGRYEREAGMLYLDDRVRLVDSTTVATCDHASYNEGQDLLWLTGNVVFRDRGATLRAPSGTFDRRAGRAELMQQVIAEDSTQTVTADHLTYWRDLQLLQTRGHVVAIDREHNVTMRADSVDYDRVSKDAIATGSPSLEALDEDGEGTTVLSALRLKVNSENRIAMALDSVRVVRDTLQARADSAVFDDRAGRAWLFGHPRAWDTETTVTGDTLEMWSEGRELRRFVVRRNAVMDYVGNRPDSRGETSRLTGDRVDVFVDEDRIDSLLALGSARSVYTSRAREGKTPEQNQALGDTILVYFKDRKVERALVLGHASGEYRFGVAEDDTAAARREFVRYESPRIEFFVPRDLIVLGPRASLEYRDLALSAQRVEFDSQAQSLKASGTPELLDRGDRVTGRLMTYDLETEAGTIYDARTNYEKGIYRGDQIRKVGENVLNVKHGVYTTCDLEHPHYHFAARYMKIQLKDKLVARPVVFFIKNVPLLALPFYVFPTKPGRHSGLLLPQVEFGFSSQGGQFVRNAGYYYAPNDYMDFTVSGDYYRADPSFVLRAESFYKLQYVLNGYFTGSFRRDDRVSSQDYSFSGDHSQELSPRTRLLAGANFVSSRDYQRDPQYGTNLGNRLNRFLTSKLYLTHNADWASFTALVDRRQDLDADESIRFRDGFGGLTPPAIGTLAALPNLLESAPQMSVSFPTRSLGSISAIKNSPFAKPLGTMYLSLSATVQRQHERRAVVAGYAPFNPDPVTIDSTALLTQRDSTRSGGVTQFSITDSRRLFGWLNVAPRFSATGALFDRDVLGNRWVGTGTWNSGISTSSTFYGTFRSSIGRLVGLRHVVFPSVSYGYSPDFEQLTYIDANGVRRQRFSSFGSIGVSGFRNSSLSFNVDQRLQAKWKRGDDVLRLDNLLSWSTSGSYNFLFREQGQLRGLSDLGTVLRLQPPGLVSADVSSRVDPYSQRPLRTLGFNLNANFSGSLLGSGDATQTPYTSTFDNSPDAFSQPWSLALSYSYSGGYAGLGQWSSTRYMNGVASSNLSKWWRAEYLATYDFNSRSLLSQRFGLTRDLHCWFATFSRSFVIGGEAEYYFKIGLKDLREIFYERGTRQQTFGGIQ
;
A
#
# COMPACT_ATOMS: atom_id res chain seq x y z
N MET A 1 71.02 -22.60 -32.16
CA MET A 1 69.62 -23.01 -32.40
C MET A 1 69.30 -24.50 -32.11
N LYS A 2 70.13 -25.28 -31.38
CA LYS A 2 69.87 -26.71 -31.09
C LYS A 2 69.37 -27.04 -29.65
N ARG A 3 68.97 -26.06 -28.83
CA ARG A 3 68.52 -26.30 -27.43
C ARG A 3 67.15 -25.74 -27.04
N ILE A 4 66.38 -25.17 -27.97
CA ILE A 4 65.04 -24.57 -27.66
C ILE A 4 63.87 -25.49 -28.08
N THR A 5 64.15 -26.57 -28.82
CA THR A 5 63.13 -27.46 -29.40
C THR A 5 62.47 -28.44 -28.40
N VAL A 6 62.93 -28.51 -27.14
CA VAL A 6 62.51 -29.59 -26.20
C VAL A 6 61.31 -29.22 -25.31
N PHE A 7 60.92 -27.94 -25.21
CA PHE A 7 59.94 -27.51 -24.20
C PHE A 7 58.48 -27.33 -24.68
N VAL A 8 58.21 -27.31 -26.00
CA VAL A 8 56.90 -26.85 -26.50
C VAL A 8 55.91 -28.00 -26.77
N TRP A 9 56.40 -29.18 -27.16
CA TRP A 9 55.54 -30.33 -27.48
C TRP A 9 54.97 -31.11 -26.28
N PRO A 10 55.70 -31.31 -25.16
CA PRO A 10 55.15 -32.06 -24.01
C PRO A 10 54.04 -31.31 -23.28
N VAL A 11 54.09 -29.97 -23.25
CA VAL A 11 53.12 -29.13 -22.53
C VAL A 11 51.77 -29.06 -23.25
N VAL A 12 51.78 -29.11 -24.59
CA VAL A 12 50.55 -29.13 -25.42
C VAL A 12 49.87 -30.51 -25.35
N LEU A 13 50.64 -31.61 -25.34
CA LEU A 13 50.11 -32.95 -25.13
C LEU A 13 49.58 -33.17 -23.70
N ALA A 14 50.24 -32.62 -22.69
CA ALA A 14 49.76 -32.67 -21.30
C ALA A 14 48.46 -31.86 -21.09
N ALA A 15 48.30 -30.72 -21.78
CA ALA A 15 47.08 -29.92 -21.72
C ALA A 15 45.88 -30.58 -22.41
N LEU A 16 46.11 -31.29 -23.53
CA LEU A 16 45.08 -32.09 -24.21
C LEU A 16 44.67 -33.33 -23.41
N ALA A 17 45.60 -33.98 -22.70
CA ALA A 17 45.31 -35.12 -21.82
C ALA A 17 44.55 -34.72 -20.54
N ALA A 18 44.81 -33.53 -19.99
CA ALA A 18 44.10 -33.00 -18.82
C ALA A 18 42.62 -32.67 -19.11
N PHE A 19 42.29 -32.30 -20.35
CA PHE A 19 40.91 -32.01 -20.78
C PHE A 19 40.04 -33.28 -20.88
N ALA A 20 40.63 -34.43 -21.24
CA ALA A 20 39.91 -35.71 -21.28
C ALA A 20 39.58 -36.25 -19.87
N ALA A 21 40.35 -35.88 -18.84
CA ALA A 21 40.15 -36.35 -17.47
C ALA A 21 39.09 -35.56 -16.68
N SER A 22 38.72 -34.34 -17.10
CA SER A 22 37.75 -33.50 -16.35
C SER A 22 36.29 -33.66 -16.78
N CYS A 23 35.98 -34.57 -17.72
CA CYS A 23 34.62 -34.79 -18.25
C CYS A 23 33.87 -36.00 -17.64
N ALA A 24 34.36 -36.61 -16.55
CA ALA A 24 33.62 -37.68 -15.88
C ALA A 24 32.59 -37.11 -14.86
N PRO A 25 31.30 -37.49 -14.92
CA PRO A 25 30.31 -37.00 -13.99
C PRO A 25 30.46 -37.70 -12.62
N ARG A 26 30.65 -36.93 -11.54
CA ARG A 26 30.60 -37.46 -10.17
C ARG A 26 29.17 -37.39 -9.62
N VAL A 27 28.67 -38.57 -9.28
CA VAL A 27 27.38 -38.87 -8.66
C VAL A 27 27.29 -38.25 -7.25
N LEU A 28 26.06 -37.81 -6.91
CA LEU A 28 25.63 -37.27 -5.62
C LEU A 28 25.91 -38.20 -4.43
N SER A 29 26.37 -37.63 -3.32
CA SER A 29 26.16 -38.17 -1.98
C SER A 29 25.94 -37.02 -0.97
N ARG A 30 24.80 -37.05 -0.28
CA ARG A 30 24.44 -36.20 0.87
C ARG A 30 25.41 -36.39 2.04
N PRO A 31 25.49 -35.40 2.95
CA PRO A 31 25.37 -35.69 4.38
C PRO A 31 24.47 -34.71 5.17
N PRO A 32 24.14 -35.03 6.45
CA PRO A 32 22.92 -34.65 7.15
C PRO A 32 23.05 -33.45 8.09
N GLY A 33 21.90 -33.00 8.61
CA GLY A 33 21.76 -31.85 9.49
C GLY A 33 22.08 -32.10 10.97
N ALA A 34 22.10 -31.01 11.72
CA ALA A 34 21.89 -30.93 13.16
C ALA A 34 21.42 -29.50 13.51
N ALA A 35 20.47 -29.42 14.44
CA ALA A 35 19.81 -28.22 14.93
C ALA A 35 20.29 -27.84 16.34
N LEU A 36 19.80 -26.67 16.81
CA LEU A 36 19.81 -26.10 18.17
C LEU A 36 21.15 -25.46 18.61
N GLY A 37 21.20 -24.28 19.22
CA GLY A 37 20.19 -23.33 19.70
C GLY A 37 20.90 -22.26 20.56
N ASP A 38 20.23 -21.12 20.79
CA ASP A 38 20.34 -20.22 21.95
C ASP A 38 21.69 -19.47 22.18
N SER A 39 21.80 -18.20 22.55
CA SER A 39 20.94 -17.12 23.07
C SER A 39 21.69 -15.80 22.85
N VAL A 40 21.01 -14.64 22.82
CA VAL A 40 21.26 -13.48 23.71
C VAL A 40 20.18 -12.43 23.43
N ALA A 41 19.43 -12.11 24.48
CA ALA A 41 18.42 -11.08 24.57
C ALA A 41 19.00 -9.75 25.10
N MET A 42 18.13 -8.75 25.16
CA MET A 42 18.20 -7.46 25.88
C MET A 42 18.72 -6.24 25.09
N LEU A 43 17.82 -5.29 24.79
CA LEU A 43 17.49 -4.18 25.70
C LEU A 43 16.24 -3.42 25.19
N ARG A 44 15.28 -3.22 26.10
CA ARG A 44 14.15 -2.28 26.00
C ARG A 44 14.61 -0.90 26.46
N ASP A 45 14.07 0.15 25.81
CA ASP A 45 13.52 1.45 26.29
C ASP A 45 14.14 2.13 27.52
N PRO A 46 14.22 3.48 27.59
CA PRO A 46 13.06 4.37 27.42
C PRO A 46 13.35 5.77 26.85
N ILE A 47 12.32 6.59 26.65
CA ILE A 47 12.20 7.98 27.17
C ILE A 47 10.84 8.56 26.74
N ALA A 48 10.07 8.99 27.74
CA ALA A 48 8.94 9.90 27.62
C ALA A 48 9.10 11.03 28.65
N ALA A 49 8.46 12.16 28.36
CA ALA A 49 8.30 13.38 29.17
C ALA A 49 9.55 14.29 29.22
N LEU A 50 9.48 15.62 29.19
CA LEU A 50 8.47 16.61 29.57
C LEU A 50 8.81 17.91 28.82
N ASN A 51 7.82 18.74 28.47
CA ASN A 51 8.02 20.18 28.64
C ASN A 51 6.71 20.94 28.83
N ASP A 52 6.87 22.05 29.51
CA ASP A 52 5.97 22.66 30.45
C ASP A 52 5.27 23.91 29.88
N SER A 53 4.15 24.26 30.51
CA SER A 53 3.74 25.64 30.82
C SER A 53 3.13 26.61 29.77
N LEU A 54 1.97 27.14 30.19
CA LEU A 54 1.56 28.57 30.24
C LEU A 54 0.99 29.32 28.99
N MET A 55 -0.28 29.72 29.18
CA MET A 55 -0.82 31.09 29.00
C MET A 55 -0.71 31.78 27.62
N ARG A 56 -1.86 32.02 26.97
CA ARG A 56 -2.54 33.34 26.96
C ARG A 56 -3.75 33.38 26.02
N ALA A 57 -4.73 34.12 26.51
CA ALA A 57 -5.98 34.54 25.90
C ALA A 57 -5.83 35.58 24.76
N ARG A 58 -7.00 35.85 24.15
CA ARG A 58 -7.44 36.93 23.22
C ARG A 58 -7.63 36.44 21.79
N GLY A 59 -8.76 36.66 21.12
CA GLY A 59 -9.98 37.42 21.42
C GLY A 59 -10.76 37.69 20.12
N GLY A 60 -11.99 38.21 20.23
CA GLY A 60 -12.77 38.82 19.11
C GLY A 60 -13.83 37.87 18.52
N VAL A 61 -15.14 37.90 18.86
CA VAL A 61 -16.20 38.94 18.77
C VAL A 61 -16.97 38.89 17.44
N GLU A 62 -18.26 38.52 17.49
CA GLU A 62 -19.49 39.16 16.94
C GLU A 62 -20.66 38.15 16.88
N SER A 63 -21.70 38.33 17.73
CA SER A 63 -23.04 38.93 17.46
C SER A 63 -24.08 37.87 17.03
N ALA A 64 -24.96 37.41 17.90
CA ALA A 64 -26.25 38.01 18.34
C ALA A 64 -27.45 37.65 17.43
N ALA A 65 -28.41 36.88 17.97
CA ALA A 65 -29.86 37.18 17.95
C ALA A 65 -30.71 36.07 18.63
N ASP A 66 -31.46 36.49 19.65
CA ASP A 66 -32.81 36.07 20.10
C ASP A 66 -33.20 34.60 20.36
N SER A 67 -33.55 34.30 21.61
CA SER A 67 -34.94 34.35 22.13
C SER A 67 -35.06 33.60 23.48
N GLY A 68 -35.92 34.11 24.35
CA GLY A 68 -35.90 33.87 25.79
C GLY A 68 -36.53 32.58 26.30
N ALA A 69 -35.97 32.08 27.39
CA ALA A 69 -36.61 31.31 28.44
C ALA A 69 -35.66 31.28 29.65
N VAL A 70 -35.84 32.19 30.60
CA VAL A 70 -35.11 32.16 31.87
C VAL A 70 -35.70 31.01 32.70
N SER A 71 -34.94 29.92 32.85
CA SER A 71 -35.39 28.70 33.54
C SER A 71 -35.41 28.87 35.06
N ASP A 72 -36.45 28.32 35.69
CA ASP A 72 -36.71 28.30 37.14
C ASP A 72 -35.57 27.72 38.00
N SER A 73 -34.57 27.09 37.39
CA SER A 73 -33.36 26.59 38.05
C SER A 73 -32.42 27.69 38.57
N ALA A 74 -32.42 28.88 37.95
CA ALA A 74 -31.62 30.02 38.44
C ALA A 74 -32.20 30.60 39.74
N ARG A 75 -33.53 30.51 39.93
CA ARG A 75 -34.20 30.87 41.19
C ARG A 75 -33.87 29.89 42.32
N ALA A 76 -33.77 28.59 42.01
CA ALA A 76 -33.45 27.55 43.00
C ALA A 76 -31.98 27.56 43.45
N ALA A 77 -31.04 27.85 42.54
CA ALA A 77 -29.61 27.93 42.87
C ALA A 77 -29.25 29.21 43.66
N LEU A 78 -29.91 30.35 43.36
CA LEU A 78 -29.80 31.57 44.15
C LEU A 78 -30.39 31.40 45.56
N THR A 79 -31.42 30.56 45.73
CA THR A 79 -31.93 30.21 47.07
C THR A 79 -30.98 29.26 47.82
N ALA A 80 -30.37 28.27 47.17
CA ALA A 80 -29.49 27.31 47.84
C ALA A 80 -28.15 27.92 48.31
N ASP A 81 -27.49 28.76 47.51
CA ASP A 81 -26.22 29.40 47.91
C ASP A 81 -26.47 30.54 48.94
N SER A 82 -27.66 31.15 48.93
CA SER A 82 -28.10 32.07 50.00
C SER A 82 -28.46 31.38 51.31
N LEU A 83 -28.89 30.10 51.26
CA LEU A 83 -29.23 29.29 52.43
C LEU A 83 -28.01 28.60 53.05
N VAL A 84 -27.02 28.22 52.25
CA VAL A 84 -25.76 27.60 52.74
C VAL A 84 -24.79 28.66 53.31
N ARG A 85 -24.75 29.89 52.75
CA ARG A 85 -23.93 30.99 53.34
C ARG A 85 -24.56 31.64 54.59
N ALA A 86 -25.81 31.35 54.91
CA ALA A 86 -26.46 31.79 56.15
C ALA A 86 -26.20 30.84 57.36
N GLY A 87 -25.43 29.77 57.16
CA GLY A 87 -25.16 28.74 58.19
C GLY A 87 -24.10 29.07 59.24
N ALA A 88 -23.48 30.26 59.19
CA ALA A 88 -22.40 30.65 60.11
C ALA A 88 -22.64 32.01 60.80
N ALA A 89 -23.87 32.29 61.25
CA ALA A 89 -24.15 33.33 62.25
C ALA A 89 -25.62 33.27 62.69
N ILE A 90 -26.04 32.22 63.40
CA ILE A 90 -27.28 32.27 64.19
C ILE A 90 -26.96 31.78 65.60
N HIS A 91 -26.08 32.55 66.24
CA HIS A 91 -25.88 32.51 67.68
C HIS A 91 -27.01 33.37 68.29
N VAL A 92 -28.09 32.70 68.69
CA VAL A 92 -28.98 33.11 69.80
C VAL A 92 -29.34 34.61 69.82
N GLU A 93 -29.95 35.12 68.75
CA GLU A 93 -30.92 36.23 68.86
C GLU A 93 -32.29 35.68 69.30
N THR A 94 -32.30 34.95 70.42
CA THR A 94 -33.52 34.64 71.19
C THR A 94 -33.35 34.97 72.67
N ARG A 95 -32.19 35.53 73.09
CA ARG A 95 -32.06 36.20 74.38
C ARG A 95 -32.70 37.60 74.40
N SER A 96 -32.81 38.27 73.26
CA SER A 96 -33.28 39.67 73.18
C SER A 96 -34.80 39.87 73.28
N ALA A 97 -35.61 38.81 73.15
CA ALA A 97 -37.07 38.88 73.34
C ALA A 97 -37.54 38.47 74.76
N LEU A 98 -36.66 37.85 75.57
CA LEU A 98 -36.98 37.42 76.94
C LEU A 98 -36.76 38.53 77.99
N GLU A 99 -35.92 39.53 77.71
CA GLU A 99 -35.59 40.61 78.67
C GLU A 99 -36.53 41.84 78.63
N ALA A 100 -37.43 41.93 77.66
CA ALA A 100 -38.28 43.11 77.46
C ALA A 100 -39.77 42.81 77.68
N ARG A 101 -40.20 42.45 78.89
CA ARG A 101 -41.61 42.66 79.30
C ARG A 101 -41.79 42.96 80.79
N LYS A 102 -42.00 44.26 80.99
CA LYS A 102 -42.44 45.06 82.14
C LYS A 102 -43.21 44.32 83.24
N ARG A 103 -42.82 44.65 84.48
CA ARG A 103 -43.54 44.46 85.75
C ARG A 103 -45.06 44.52 85.54
N ARG A 104 -45.74 43.37 85.66
CA ARG A 104 -47.19 43.30 85.86
C ARG A 104 -47.51 43.98 87.20
N ALA A 105 -48.57 44.79 87.23
CA ALA A 105 -49.09 45.37 88.46
C ALA A 105 -49.39 44.26 89.50
N PRO A 106 -49.27 44.51 90.82
CA PRO A 106 -49.59 43.51 91.83
C PRO A 106 -51.00 42.98 91.58
N ASP A 107 -51.14 41.66 91.40
CA ASP A 107 -52.46 41.05 91.21
C ASP A 107 -53.33 41.36 92.44
N PRO A 108 -54.64 41.63 92.26
CA PRO A 108 -55.57 41.92 93.35
C PRO A 108 -55.60 40.77 94.37
N PRO A 109 -55.98 41.05 95.64
CA PRO A 109 -55.90 40.09 96.73
C PRO A 109 -56.63 38.78 96.38
N LEU A 110 -56.02 37.66 96.77
CA LEU A 110 -56.52 36.30 96.57
C LEU A 110 -57.93 36.18 97.22
N ASN A 111 -58.97 36.00 96.41
CA ASN A 111 -60.32 35.83 96.91
C ASN A 111 -60.68 34.35 96.95
N ILE A 112 -60.92 33.83 98.16
CA ILE A 112 -61.16 32.40 98.41
C ILE A 112 -62.62 32.21 98.82
N ALA A 113 -63.33 31.32 98.14
CA ALA A 113 -64.67 30.86 98.49
C ALA A 113 -64.70 29.32 98.55
N ALA A 114 -65.36 28.76 99.56
CA ALA A 114 -65.66 27.33 99.66
C ALA A 114 -66.98 27.12 100.41
N SER A 115 -67.57 25.94 100.29
CA SER A 115 -68.85 25.57 100.94
C SER A 115 -68.70 25.51 102.46
N ASN A 116 -67.53 25.11 102.94
CA ASN A 116 -67.17 25.15 104.34
C ASN A 116 -65.72 25.65 104.47
N VAL A 117 -65.55 26.79 105.15
CA VAL A 117 -64.24 27.40 105.42
C VAL A 117 -64.01 27.33 106.92
N THR A 118 -63.04 26.52 107.34
CA THR A 118 -62.66 26.37 108.74
C THR A 118 -61.23 26.83 108.93
N GLY A 119 -61.01 27.84 109.76
CA GLY A 119 -59.68 28.33 110.11
C GLY A 119 -59.29 27.89 111.52
N SER A 120 -58.05 27.48 111.71
CA SER A 120 -57.45 27.26 113.03
C SER A 120 -56.22 28.16 113.17
N HIS A 121 -56.18 28.95 114.24
CA HIS A 121 -55.01 29.77 114.58
C HIS A 121 -54.12 28.97 115.53
N GLY A 122 -52.94 28.56 115.05
CA GLY A 122 -51.93 27.83 115.82
C GLY A 122 -50.57 28.52 115.75
N PRO A 123 -49.59 28.10 116.56
CA PRO A 123 -48.26 28.72 116.60
C PRO A 123 -47.45 28.63 115.30
N GLU A 124 -47.94 27.89 114.30
CA GLU A 124 -47.34 27.75 112.97
C GLU A 124 -48.08 28.56 111.87
N GLY A 125 -48.94 29.51 112.27
CA GLY A 125 -49.59 30.46 111.37
C GLY A 125 -51.05 30.12 111.05
N ASP A 126 -51.74 31.06 110.37
CA ASP A 126 -53.14 30.90 109.96
C ASP A 126 -53.26 29.84 108.86
N ILE A 127 -53.75 28.66 109.24
CA ILE A 127 -54.12 27.59 108.30
C ILE A 127 -55.63 27.66 108.04
N VAL A 128 -55.99 27.88 106.79
CA VAL A 128 -57.39 27.93 106.33
C VAL A 128 -57.67 26.65 105.55
N MET A 129 -58.52 25.80 106.10
CA MET A 129 -59.04 24.62 105.41
C MET A 129 -60.31 24.98 104.64
N LEU A 130 -60.33 24.61 103.37
CA LEU A 130 -61.35 24.89 102.37
C LEU A 130 -61.95 23.56 101.95
N ASN A 131 -63.20 23.28 102.33
CA ASN A 131 -63.84 22.00 102.07
C ASN A 131 -65.15 22.19 101.29
N GLY A 132 -65.25 21.51 100.14
CA GLY A 132 -66.40 21.48 99.24
C GLY A 132 -66.46 22.71 98.30
N ASN A 133 -66.46 22.49 96.98
CA ASN A 133 -66.58 23.53 95.95
C ASN A 133 -65.63 24.74 96.17
N VAL A 134 -64.35 24.48 96.40
CA VAL A 134 -63.34 25.52 96.56
C VAL A 134 -63.19 26.27 95.24
N ARG A 135 -63.28 27.59 95.30
CA ARG A 135 -63.07 28.51 94.19
C ARG A 135 -62.22 29.69 94.64
N ILE A 136 -61.08 29.83 94.01
CA ILE A 136 -60.06 30.83 94.32
C ILE A 136 -59.90 31.68 93.08
N THR A 137 -60.16 32.96 93.24
CA THR A 137 -60.12 33.91 92.13
C THR A 137 -59.06 34.97 92.44
N ARG A 138 -58.09 35.11 91.53
CA ARG A 138 -57.04 36.13 91.62
C ARG A 138 -56.82 36.74 90.25
N GLY A 139 -57.30 37.97 90.06
CA GLY A 139 -57.28 38.65 88.78
C GLY A 139 -58.10 37.90 87.71
N ARG A 140 -57.46 37.51 86.61
CA ARG A 140 -58.06 36.71 85.53
C ARG A 140 -57.94 35.20 85.74
N THR A 141 -57.31 34.78 86.84
CA THR A 141 -57.10 33.38 87.15
C THR A 141 -58.19 32.89 88.10
N VAL A 142 -58.82 31.78 87.74
CA VAL A 142 -59.79 31.07 88.58
C VAL A 142 -59.26 29.67 88.81
N ILE A 143 -59.01 29.31 90.06
CA ILE A 143 -58.64 27.96 90.47
C ILE A 143 -59.82 27.37 91.24
N THR A 144 -60.25 26.18 90.90
CA THR A 144 -61.31 25.45 91.59
C THR A 144 -60.81 24.08 92.04
N ALA A 145 -61.25 23.58 93.18
CA ALA A 145 -60.92 22.26 93.72
C ALA A 145 -62.03 21.76 94.65
N ASP A 146 -62.03 20.49 95.04
CA ASP A 146 -62.97 20.01 96.05
C ASP A 146 -62.51 20.33 97.47
N ARG A 147 -61.20 20.29 97.71
CA ARG A 147 -60.58 20.63 98.99
C ARG A 147 -59.34 21.48 98.77
N GLY A 148 -59.00 22.27 99.78
CA GLY A 148 -57.80 23.07 99.76
C GLY A 148 -57.36 23.49 101.14
N ARG A 149 -56.06 23.72 101.31
CA ARG A 149 -55.45 24.27 102.51
C ARG A 149 -54.64 25.48 102.11
N TYR A 150 -55.00 26.64 102.63
CA TYR A 150 -54.24 27.87 102.47
C TYR A 150 -53.49 28.20 103.76
N GLU A 151 -52.16 28.20 103.68
CA GLU A 151 -51.27 28.59 104.76
C GLU A 151 -50.86 30.05 104.52
N ARG A 152 -51.45 30.97 105.29
CA ARG A 152 -51.38 32.40 105.00
C ARG A 152 -50.00 33.01 105.20
N GLU A 153 -49.26 32.60 106.23
CA GLU A 153 -47.90 33.10 106.48
C GLU A 153 -46.87 32.59 105.45
N ALA A 154 -47.02 31.33 105.00
CA ALA A 154 -46.16 30.75 103.97
C ALA A 154 -46.54 31.19 102.54
N GLY A 155 -47.72 31.79 102.35
CA GLY A 155 -48.26 32.13 101.03
C GLY A 155 -48.48 30.89 100.16
N MET A 156 -48.72 29.73 100.78
CA MET A 156 -48.84 28.44 100.10
C MET A 156 -50.29 27.98 100.10
N LEU A 157 -50.77 27.61 98.92
CA LEU A 157 -52.09 27.08 98.71
C LEU A 157 -51.97 25.65 98.18
N TYR A 158 -52.40 24.68 98.97
CA TYR A 158 -52.51 23.28 98.57
C TYR A 158 -53.96 23.01 98.17
N LEU A 159 -54.18 22.30 97.08
CA LEU A 159 -55.48 22.00 96.51
C LEU A 159 -55.49 20.53 96.16
N ASP A 160 -56.55 19.85 96.57
CA ASP A 160 -56.70 18.42 96.44
C ASP A 160 -58.08 18.10 95.83
N ASP A 161 -58.09 17.07 95.00
CA ASP A 161 -59.22 16.51 94.27
C ASP A 161 -59.87 17.48 93.26
N ARG A 162 -59.88 17.08 91.97
CA ARG A 162 -60.49 17.80 90.84
C ARG A 162 -60.05 19.27 90.74
N VAL A 163 -58.74 19.52 90.82
CA VAL A 163 -58.18 20.85 90.67
C VAL A 163 -58.31 21.31 89.21
N ARG A 164 -58.84 22.51 89.01
CA ARG A 164 -58.95 23.17 87.71
C ARG A 164 -58.56 24.62 87.83
N LEU A 165 -57.45 24.99 87.22
CA LEU A 165 -56.98 26.35 87.01
C LEU A 165 -57.39 26.82 85.61
N VAL A 166 -57.88 28.04 85.52
CA VAL A 166 -58.14 28.79 84.29
C VAL A 166 -57.39 30.10 84.39
N ASP A 167 -56.32 30.30 83.62
CA ASP A 167 -55.57 31.55 83.50
C ASP A 167 -55.55 32.05 82.06
N SER A 168 -56.31 33.11 81.78
CA SER A 168 -56.50 33.66 80.43
C SER A 168 -56.97 32.62 79.41
N THR A 169 -56.11 32.16 78.49
CA THR A 169 -56.43 31.12 77.48
C THR A 169 -56.02 29.71 77.93
N THR A 170 -55.31 29.61 79.05
CA THR A 170 -54.73 28.36 79.55
C THR A 170 -55.64 27.75 80.61
N VAL A 171 -56.00 26.49 80.46
CA VAL A 171 -56.75 25.70 81.45
C VAL A 171 -55.86 24.56 81.90
N ALA A 172 -55.45 24.53 83.17
CA ALA A 172 -54.72 23.42 83.75
C ALA A 172 -55.64 22.62 84.68
N THR A 173 -55.64 21.30 84.62
CA THR A 173 -56.36 20.43 85.57
C THR A 173 -55.44 19.37 86.14
N CYS A 174 -55.62 18.98 87.40
CA CYS A 174 -54.86 17.92 88.06
C CYS A 174 -55.60 17.40 89.31
N ASP A 175 -55.07 16.35 89.93
CA ASP A 175 -55.59 15.79 91.18
C ASP A 175 -55.11 16.60 92.39
N HIS A 176 -53.84 17.03 92.38
CA HIS A 176 -53.23 17.82 93.44
C HIS A 176 -52.47 19.01 92.86
N ALA A 177 -52.61 20.19 93.47
CA ALA A 177 -51.84 21.37 93.13
C ALA A 177 -51.35 22.09 94.38
N SER A 178 -50.09 22.51 94.38
CA SER A 178 -49.61 23.51 95.32
C SER A 178 -49.27 24.80 94.57
N TYR A 179 -49.69 25.94 95.10
CA TYR A 179 -49.45 27.26 94.52
C TYR A 179 -48.74 28.13 95.54
N ASN A 180 -47.59 28.67 95.14
CA ASN A 180 -46.84 29.64 95.94
C ASN A 180 -47.16 31.06 95.46
N GLU A 181 -47.75 31.86 96.36
CA GLU A 181 -48.17 33.23 96.10
C GLU A 181 -46.99 34.19 95.87
N GLY A 182 -45.83 33.96 96.50
CA GLY A 182 -44.64 34.81 96.36
C GLY A 182 -43.87 34.58 95.07
N GLN A 183 -43.89 33.35 94.55
CA GLN A 183 -43.21 32.96 93.30
C GLN A 183 -44.14 32.94 92.08
N ASP A 184 -45.46 32.97 92.28
CA ASP A 184 -46.49 32.83 91.24
C ASP A 184 -46.34 31.53 90.42
N LEU A 185 -45.88 30.48 91.11
CA LEU A 185 -45.55 29.16 90.56
C LEU A 185 -46.52 28.12 91.11
N LEU A 186 -47.09 27.33 90.22
CA LEU A 186 -47.86 26.14 90.58
C LEU A 186 -47.01 24.90 90.39
N TRP A 187 -47.07 23.96 91.34
CA TRP A 187 -46.71 22.57 91.14
C TRP A 187 -47.99 21.77 91.05
N LEU A 188 -48.11 20.97 90.00
CA LEU A 188 -49.28 20.16 89.69
C LEU A 188 -48.83 18.70 89.66
N THR A 189 -49.56 17.83 90.35
CA THR A 189 -49.27 16.40 90.44
C THR A 189 -50.56 15.58 90.37
N GLY A 190 -50.50 14.44 89.71
CA GLY A 190 -51.67 13.59 89.43
C GLY A 190 -52.50 14.13 88.27
N ASN A 191 -52.57 13.36 87.17
CA ASN A 191 -53.39 13.65 85.98
C ASN A 191 -53.32 15.11 85.49
N VAL A 192 -52.11 15.67 85.36
CA VAL A 192 -51.91 17.05 84.91
C VAL A 192 -52.28 17.19 83.44
N VAL A 193 -53.19 18.11 83.14
CA VAL A 193 -53.60 18.44 81.77
C VAL A 193 -53.61 19.95 81.59
N PHE A 194 -52.75 20.49 80.73
CA PHE A 194 -52.79 21.87 80.28
C PHE A 194 -53.48 21.97 78.94
N ARG A 195 -54.40 22.92 78.78
CA ARG A 195 -55.04 23.24 77.51
C ARG A 195 -54.82 24.71 77.19
N ASP A 196 -54.20 25.02 76.07
CA ASP A 196 -53.96 26.40 75.64
C ASP A 196 -54.02 26.53 74.11
N ARG A 197 -54.94 27.37 73.63
CA ARG A 197 -55.16 27.68 72.19
C ARG A 197 -55.16 26.42 71.32
N GLY A 198 -56.04 25.46 71.64
CA GLY A 198 -56.22 24.21 70.90
C GLY A 198 -55.23 23.09 71.23
N ALA A 199 -54.08 23.38 71.87
CA ALA A 199 -53.16 22.34 72.32
C ALA A 199 -53.54 21.81 73.70
N THR A 200 -53.50 20.49 73.89
CA THR A 200 -53.70 19.75 75.13
C THR A 200 -52.40 19.03 75.50
N LEU A 201 -51.74 19.45 76.56
CA LEU A 201 -50.54 18.83 77.10
C LEU A 201 -50.92 18.02 78.34
N ARG A 202 -50.45 16.78 78.47
CA ARG A 202 -50.75 15.86 79.56
C ARG A 202 -49.46 15.35 80.19
N ALA A 203 -49.39 15.29 81.51
CA ALA A 203 -48.28 14.71 82.24
C ALA A 203 -48.72 14.22 83.63
N PRO A 204 -48.00 13.28 84.28
CA PRO A 204 -48.17 12.93 85.69
C PRO A 204 -47.83 14.09 86.63
N SER A 205 -46.89 14.95 86.24
CA SER A 205 -46.47 16.12 87.03
C SER A 205 -46.05 17.29 86.14
N GLY A 206 -46.14 18.50 86.67
CA GLY A 206 -45.64 19.69 85.99
C GLY A 206 -45.67 20.93 86.86
N THR A 207 -45.04 21.99 86.37
CA THR A 207 -45.08 23.31 86.98
C THR A 207 -45.65 24.34 86.02
N PHE A 208 -46.29 25.38 86.55
CA PHE A 208 -46.73 26.53 85.78
C PHE A 208 -46.32 27.83 86.44
N ASP A 209 -45.34 28.48 85.84
CA ASP A 209 -44.97 29.85 86.17
C ASP A 209 -45.94 30.79 85.45
N ARG A 210 -46.88 31.35 86.21
CA ARG A 210 -47.90 32.27 85.69
C ARG A 210 -47.31 33.58 85.20
N ARG A 211 -46.19 34.03 85.79
CA ARG A 211 -45.55 35.30 85.46
C ARG A 211 -44.77 35.19 84.16
N ALA A 212 -44.06 34.09 83.95
CA ALA A 212 -43.33 33.81 82.71
C ALA A 212 -44.22 33.22 81.60
N GLY A 213 -45.42 32.72 81.94
CA GLY A 213 -46.27 31.99 81.00
C GLY A 213 -45.61 30.69 80.55
N ARG A 214 -44.85 30.05 81.44
CA ARG A 214 -44.03 28.87 81.17
C ARG A 214 -44.63 27.67 81.90
N ALA A 215 -45.00 26.64 81.16
CA ALA A 215 -45.35 25.34 81.72
C ALA A 215 -44.18 24.37 81.52
N GLU A 216 -43.74 23.70 82.57
CA GLU A 216 -42.79 22.60 82.48
C GLU A 216 -43.49 21.31 82.86
N LEU A 217 -43.47 20.33 81.98
CA LEU A 217 -44.13 19.05 82.16
C LEU A 217 -43.06 17.97 82.20
N MET A 218 -43.21 17.03 83.13
CA MET A 218 -42.19 16.02 83.41
C MET A 218 -42.82 14.63 83.52
N GLN A 219 -42.05 13.60 83.15
CA GLN A 219 -42.38 12.17 83.21
C GLN A 219 -43.42 11.76 82.16
N GLN A 220 -43.01 11.35 80.95
CA GLN A 220 -43.93 10.88 79.89
C GLN A 220 -45.02 11.90 79.52
N VAL A 221 -44.58 13.06 79.04
CA VAL A 221 -45.45 14.12 78.56
C VAL A 221 -46.07 13.74 77.22
N ILE A 222 -47.37 13.99 77.05
CA ILE A 222 -48.09 13.86 75.79
C ILE A 222 -48.68 15.22 75.42
N ALA A 223 -48.25 15.80 74.31
CA ALA A 223 -48.77 17.04 73.77
C ALA A 223 -49.59 16.76 72.51
N GLU A 224 -50.87 17.10 72.54
CA GLU A 224 -51.82 16.93 71.43
C GLU A 224 -52.21 18.31 70.90
N ASP A 225 -52.01 18.59 69.63
CA ASP A 225 -52.64 19.71 68.90
C ASP A 225 -53.64 19.12 67.88
N SER A 226 -54.35 19.97 67.13
CA SER A 226 -55.40 19.60 66.18
C SER A 226 -55.10 18.38 65.28
N THR A 227 -53.85 18.20 64.81
CA THR A 227 -53.45 17.09 63.95
C THR A 227 -52.16 16.36 64.37
N GLN A 228 -51.49 16.87 65.41
CA GLN A 228 -50.16 16.42 65.84
C GLN A 228 -50.17 15.90 67.27
N THR A 229 -49.41 14.85 67.56
CA THR A 229 -49.21 14.31 68.91
C THR A 229 -47.72 14.13 69.18
N VAL A 230 -47.19 14.75 70.22
CA VAL A 230 -45.77 14.67 70.61
C VAL A 230 -45.66 14.03 71.98
N THR A 231 -44.88 12.97 72.11
CA THR A 231 -44.52 12.38 73.40
C THR A 231 -43.06 12.63 73.73
N ALA A 232 -42.73 12.98 74.97
CA ALA A 232 -41.35 13.20 75.42
C ALA A 232 -41.19 12.97 76.93
N ASP A 233 -39.97 12.80 77.41
CA ASP A 233 -39.69 12.67 78.84
C ASP A 233 -39.90 14.01 79.58
N HIS A 234 -39.56 15.13 78.92
CA HIS A 234 -39.70 16.49 79.43
C HIS A 234 -40.18 17.45 78.34
N LEU A 235 -41.11 18.34 78.66
CA LEU A 235 -41.64 19.36 77.75
C LEU A 235 -41.73 20.72 78.44
N THR A 236 -41.12 21.72 77.83
CA THR A 236 -41.30 23.13 78.21
C THR A 236 -42.20 23.81 77.20
N TYR A 237 -43.32 24.35 77.64
CA TYR A 237 -44.22 25.16 76.83
C TYR A 237 -44.15 26.62 77.24
N TRP A 238 -43.72 27.47 76.31
CA TRP A 238 -43.73 28.92 76.49
C TRP A 238 -44.97 29.50 75.81
N ARG A 239 -45.99 29.85 76.60
CA ARG A 239 -47.30 30.34 76.10
C ARG A 239 -47.16 31.54 75.18
N ASP A 240 -46.37 32.53 75.58
CA ASP A 240 -46.30 33.82 74.88
C ASP A 240 -45.42 33.76 73.62
N LEU A 241 -44.44 32.85 73.59
CA LEU A 241 -43.61 32.56 72.41
C LEU A 241 -44.23 31.50 71.50
N GLN A 242 -45.25 30.79 71.99
CA GLN A 242 -45.85 29.60 71.36
C GLN A 242 -44.80 28.55 70.94
N LEU A 243 -43.74 28.42 71.75
CA LEU A 243 -42.62 27.52 71.52
C LEU A 243 -42.75 26.29 72.44
N LEU A 244 -42.69 25.11 71.84
CA LEU A 244 -42.58 23.82 72.54
C LEU A 244 -41.15 23.34 72.44
N GLN A 245 -40.53 23.07 73.59
CA GLN A 245 -39.21 22.46 73.65
C GLN A 245 -39.34 21.10 74.32
N THR A 246 -39.10 20.04 73.57
CA THR A 246 -39.23 18.66 74.03
C THR A 246 -37.87 18.00 74.09
N ARG A 247 -37.61 17.25 75.16
CA ARG A 247 -36.31 16.62 75.43
C ARG A 247 -36.53 15.22 76.00
N GLY A 248 -35.69 14.28 75.58
CA GLY A 248 -35.72 12.88 75.98
C GLY A 248 -36.79 12.08 75.22
N HIS A 249 -36.35 11.09 74.45
CA HIS A 249 -37.18 10.15 73.67
C HIS A 249 -38.39 10.80 72.99
N VAL A 250 -38.15 11.84 72.19
CA VAL A 250 -39.22 12.56 71.52
C VAL A 250 -39.78 11.73 70.38
N VAL A 251 -41.09 11.53 70.38
CA VAL A 251 -41.84 10.95 69.26
C VAL A 251 -42.96 11.89 68.88
N ALA A 252 -42.89 12.51 67.70
CA ALA A 252 -43.92 13.37 67.16
C ALA A 252 -44.64 12.69 66.00
N ILE A 253 -45.95 12.53 66.12
CA ILE A 253 -46.83 11.86 65.15
C ILE A 253 -47.75 12.91 64.54
N ASP A 254 -47.68 13.09 63.24
CA ASP A 254 -48.67 13.82 62.44
C ASP A 254 -49.63 12.79 61.84
N ARG A 255 -50.87 12.76 62.37
CA ARG A 255 -51.89 11.78 61.94
C ARG A 255 -52.59 12.18 60.64
N GLU A 256 -52.52 13.45 60.25
CA GLU A 256 -53.12 13.92 59.00
C GLU A 256 -52.29 13.51 57.79
N HIS A 257 -50.96 13.47 57.96
CA HIS A 257 -50.02 13.21 56.88
C HIS A 257 -49.27 11.88 56.99
N ASN A 258 -49.62 11.03 57.97
CA ASN A 258 -48.99 9.75 58.28
C ASN A 258 -47.46 9.84 58.45
N VAL A 259 -46.98 10.84 59.18
CA VAL A 259 -45.55 11.07 59.43
C VAL A 259 -45.23 10.90 60.92
N THR A 260 -44.23 10.08 61.23
CA THR A 260 -43.70 9.91 62.59
C THR A 260 -42.25 10.38 62.64
N MET A 261 -41.95 11.37 63.48
CA MET A 261 -40.61 11.85 63.77
C MET A 261 -40.14 11.32 65.13
N ARG A 262 -38.91 10.83 65.20
CA ARG A 262 -38.24 10.43 66.45
C ARG A 262 -36.93 11.20 66.60
N ALA A 263 -36.62 11.70 67.79
CA ALA A 263 -35.35 12.37 68.08
C ALA A 263 -35.09 12.46 69.59
N ASP A 264 -33.85 12.77 70.00
CA ASP A 264 -33.55 13.07 71.41
C ASP A 264 -34.14 14.42 71.86
N SER A 265 -34.29 15.36 70.93
CA SER A 265 -34.74 16.72 71.20
C SER A 265 -35.44 17.33 69.99
N VAL A 266 -36.63 17.92 70.21
CA VAL A 266 -37.36 18.68 69.19
C VAL A 266 -37.80 20.03 69.73
N ASP A 267 -37.46 21.09 69.01
CA ASP A 267 -37.96 22.44 69.23
C ASP A 267 -39.02 22.76 68.17
N TYR A 268 -40.26 22.99 68.58
CA TYR A 268 -41.39 23.28 67.69
C TYR A 268 -41.94 24.68 67.94
N ASP A 269 -41.80 25.54 66.95
CA ASP A 269 -42.39 26.87 66.93
C ASP A 269 -43.78 26.81 66.29
N ARG A 270 -44.83 27.08 67.07
CA ARG A 270 -46.22 27.00 66.59
C ARG A 270 -46.61 28.16 65.67
N VAL A 271 -45.85 29.27 65.64
CA VAL A 271 -46.11 30.43 64.75
C VAL A 271 -45.62 30.14 63.35
N SER A 272 -44.35 29.74 63.24
CA SER A 272 -43.71 29.42 61.94
C SER A 272 -43.97 27.98 61.48
N LYS A 273 -44.52 27.14 62.36
CA LYS A 273 -44.79 25.70 62.13
C LYS A 273 -43.52 24.88 61.86
N ASP A 274 -42.36 25.42 62.24
CA ASP A 274 -41.05 24.80 62.13
C ASP A 274 -40.76 23.91 63.35
N ALA A 275 -40.44 22.64 63.09
CA ALA A 275 -39.88 21.69 64.04
C ALA A 275 -38.40 21.45 63.71
N ILE A 276 -37.50 21.70 64.67
CA ILE A 276 -36.07 21.41 64.55
C ILE A 276 -35.75 20.24 65.48
N ALA A 277 -35.38 19.11 64.89
CA ALA A 277 -35.03 17.88 65.57
C ALA A 277 -33.51 17.64 65.55
N THR A 278 -32.95 17.27 66.70
CA THR A 278 -31.51 17.05 66.92
C THR A 278 -31.27 15.84 67.83
N GLY A 279 -30.11 15.19 67.70
CA GLY A 279 -29.79 13.97 68.43
C GLY A 279 -30.39 12.75 67.73
N SER A 280 -29.76 12.38 66.62
CA SER A 280 -30.14 11.26 65.74
C SER A 280 -31.62 11.28 65.27
N PRO A 281 -32.13 12.39 64.70
CA PRO A 281 -33.49 12.45 64.23
C PRO A 281 -33.77 11.45 63.09
N SER A 282 -34.88 10.72 63.21
CA SER A 282 -35.47 9.95 62.12
C SER A 282 -36.89 10.43 61.81
N LEU A 283 -37.24 10.44 60.53
CA LEU A 283 -38.56 10.77 60.01
C LEU A 283 -39.05 9.58 59.20
N GLU A 284 -40.13 8.96 59.67
CA GLU A 284 -40.79 7.82 59.04
C GLU A 284 -42.08 8.32 58.40
N ALA A 285 -42.17 8.28 57.07
CA ALA A 285 -43.36 8.63 56.31
C ALA A 285 -43.97 7.37 55.71
N LEU A 286 -45.24 7.12 55.99
CA LEU A 286 -46.03 6.06 55.36
C LEU A 286 -46.71 6.60 54.11
N ASP A 287 -46.79 5.79 53.07
CA ASP A 287 -47.52 6.16 51.85
C ASP A 287 -49.03 6.28 52.12
N GLU A 288 -49.74 6.97 51.23
CA GLU A 288 -51.19 7.21 51.38
C GLU A 288 -52.00 5.90 51.34
N ASP A 289 -51.52 4.90 50.60
CA ASP A 289 -52.11 3.56 50.50
C ASP A 289 -51.66 2.59 51.60
N GLY A 290 -50.69 3.01 52.44
CA GLY A 290 -50.19 2.23 53.58
C GLY A 290 -49.22 1.08 53.26
N GLU A 291 -48.86 0.88 51.98
CA GLU A 291 -48.02 -0.25 51.57
C GLU A 291 -46.50 0.01 51.68
N GLY A 292 -46.05 1.26 51.58
CA GLY A 292 -44.62 1.64 51.67
C GLY A 292 -44.28 2.53 52.85
N THR A 293 -43.06 2.37 53.37
CA THR A 293 -42.51 3.21 54.47
C THR A 293 -41.15 3.79 54.06
N THR A 294 -41.03 5.12 54.11
CA THR A 294 -39.79 5.84 53.86
C THR A 294 -39.19 6.31 55.17
N VAL A 295 -37.95 5.92 55.45
CA VAL A 295 -37.19 6.34 56.63
C VAL A 295 -36.08 7.30 56.21
N LEU A 296 -36.19 8.54 56.65
CA LEU A 296 -35.18 9.59 56.51
C LEU A 296 -34.45 9.77 57.83
N SER A 297 -33.13 9.73 57.83
CA SER A 297 -32.28 9.96 59.01
C SER A 297 -31.15 10.91 58.68
N ALA A 298 -30.79 11.78 59.63
CA ALA A 298 -29.70 12.74 59.53
C ALA A 298 -29.20 13.14 60.92
N LEU A 299 -28.12 13.94 61.01
CA LEU A 299 -27.69 14.51 62.29
C LEU A 299 -28.61 15.65 62.76
N ARG A 300 -29.20 16.38 61.81
CA ARG A 300 -30.18 17.44 62.08
C ARG A 300 -31.29 17.44 61.04
N LEU A 301 -32.52 17.61 61.51
CA LEU A 301 -33.70 17.58 60.66
C LEU A 301 -34.60 18.78 60.98
N LYS A 302 -34.92 19.59 59.98
CA LYS A 302 -35.84 20.73 60.09
C LYS A 302 -37.08 20.42 59.26
N VAL A 303 -38.26 20.40 59.87
CA VAL A 303 -39.54 20.14 59.20
C VAL A 303 -40.47 21.31 59.38
N ASN A 304 -40.97 21.87 58.28
CA ASN A 304 -42.05 22.82 58.31
C ASN A 304 -43.37 22.10 58.03
N SER A 305 -44.28 22.08 58.99
CA SER A 305 -45.55 21.34 58.89
C SER A 305 -46.61 22.03 58.02
N GLU A 306 -46.48 23.32 57.70
CA GLU A 306 -47.41 24.06 56.84
C GLU A 306 -47.06 23.91 55.35
N ASN A 307 -45.79 24.13 55.00
CA ASN A 307 -45.31 24.01 53.64
C ASN A 307 -44.88 22.57 53.27
N ARG A 308 -44.88 21.65 54.25
CA ARG A 308 -44.47 20.24 54.11
C ARG A 308 -43.06 20.07 53.52
N ILE A 309 -42.13 20.91 53.97
CA ILE A 309 -40.73 20.86 53.57
C ILE A 309 -39.89 20.27 54.72
N ALA A 310 -39.15 19.20 54.44
CA ALA A 310 -38.18 18.60 55.35
C ALA A 310 -36.75 18.83 54.83
N MET A 311 -35.89 19.45 55.62
CA MET A 311 -34.47 19.64 55.34
C MET A 311 -33.66 18.75 56.27
N ALA A 312 -32.88 17.84 55.70
CA ALA A 312 -31.99 16.94 56.39
C ALA A 312 -30.54 17.38 56.15
N LEU A 313 -29.81 17.63 57.23
CA LEU A 313 -28.46 18.18 57.19
C LEU A 313 -27.48 17.25 57.90
N ASP A 314 -26.29 17.12 57.31
CA ASP A 314 -25.14 16.35 57.77
C ASP A 314 -25.41 14.82 57.89
N SER A 315 -24.85 14.05 56.95
CA SER A 315 -24.96 12.58 56.87
C SER A 315 -26.39 12.06 56.66
N VAL A 316 -27.03 12.48 55.57
CA VAL A 316 -28.37 12.04 55.21
C VAL A 316 -28.35 10.59 54.76
N ARG A 317 -29.28 9.80 55.30
CA ARG A 317 -29.60 8.45 54.83
C ARG A 317 -31.10 8.31 54.65
N VAL A 318 -31.49 7.86 53.47
CA VAL A 318 -32.87 7.53 53.10
C VAL A 318 -32.95 6.04 52.83
N VAL A 319 -33.96 5.38 53.40
CA VAL A 319 -34.25 3.97 53.15
C VAL A 319 -35.72 3.84 52.81
N ARG A 320 -36.03 3.20 51.68
CA ARG A 320 -37.38 2.86 51.23
C ARG A 320 -37.32 1.47 50.60
N ASP A 321 -37.95 0.49 51.22
CA ASP A 321 -37.91 -0.93 50.82
C ASP A 321 -36.47 -1.45 50.58
N THR A 322 -36.12 -1.79 49.32
CA THR A 322 -34.78 -2.22 48.93
C THR A 322 -33.87 -1.08 48.48
N LEU A 323 -34.41 0.14 48.30
CA LEU A 323 -33.69 1.31 47.84
C LEU A 323 -33.05 2.04 49.03
N GLN A 324 -31.74 2.29 48.93
CA GLN A 324 -31.00 3.07 49.91
C GLN A 324 -30.34 4.26 49.23
N ALA A 325 -30.38 5.43 49.86
CA ALA A 325 -29.67 6.61 49.39
C ALA A 325 -28.88 7.27 50.53
N ARG A 326 -27.72 7.84 50.17
CA ARG A 326 -26.88 8.66 51.06
C ARG A 326 -26.47 9.95 50.37
N ALA A 327 -26.37 11.03 51.14
CA ALA A 327 -25.89 12.33 50.67
C ALA A 327 -25.40 13.18 51.86
N ASP A 328 -24.68 14.27 51.58
CA ASP A 328 -24.25 15.22 52.60
C ASP A 328 -25.45 16.01 53.16
N SER A 329 -26.39 16.40 52.31
CA SER A 329 -27.65 17.09 52.69
C SER A 329 -28.80 16.75 51.75
N ALA A 330 -30.04 16.94 52.21
CA ALA A 330 -31.23 16.71 51.41
C ALA A 330 -32.38 17.65 51.75
N VAL A 331 -33.20 17.94 50.76
CA VAL A 331 -34.44 18.71 50.88
C VAL A 331 -35.57 17.90 50.28
N PHE A 332 -36.63 17.67 51.04
CA PHE A 332 -37.86 16.99 50.62
C PHE A 332 -39.01 17.97 50.68
N ASP A 333 -39.69 18.16 49.56
CA ASP A 333 -40.91 18.95 49.39
C ASP A 333 -42.05 17.99 49.06
N ASP A 334 -42.76 17.55 50.11
CA ASP A 334 -43.84 16.56 50.01
C ASP A 334 -45.03 17.12 49.23
N ARG A 335 -45.27 18.45 49.30
CA ARG A 335 -46.38 19.11 48.58
C ARG A 335 -46.13 19.17 47.07
N ALA A 336 -44.89 19.43 46.67
CA ALA A 336 -44.52 19.43 45.26
C ALA A 336 -44.15 18.04 44.72
N GLY A 337 -44.10 17.01 45.58
CA GLY A 337 -43.63 15.68 45.21
C GLY A 337 -42.19 15.70 44.71
N ARG A 338 -41.29 16.45 45.36
CA ARG A 338 -39.90 16.61 44.92
C ARG A 338 -38.92 16.43 46.05
N ALA A 339 -37.79 15.79 45.77
CA ALA A 339 -36.66 15.71 46.69
C ALA A 339 -35.35 16.01 45.99
N TRP A 340 -34.40 16.62 46.70
CA TRP A 340 -33.04 16.86 46.22
C TRP A 340 -32.04 16.36 47.24
N LEU A 341 -31.06 15.58 46.78
CA LEU A 341 -29.92 15.11 47.54
C LEU A 341 -28.66 15.79 46.98
N PHE A 342 -27.86 16.38 47.86
CA PHE A 342 -26.68 17.18 47.51
C PHE A 342 -25.43 16.69 48.22
N GLY A 343 -24.27 16.96 47.61
CA GLY A 343 -22.98 16.58 48.17
C GLY A 343 -22.77 15.07 48.05
N HIS A 344 -22.40 14.66 46.84
CA HIS A 344 -22.09 13.27 46.47
C HIS A 344 -23.23 12.27 46.74
N PRO A 345 -24.46 12.53 46.24
CA PRO A 345 -25.55 11.59 46.36
C PRO A 345 -25.21 10.25 45.71
N ARG A 346 -25.43 9.18 46.48
CA ARG A 346 -25.36 7.80 46.02
C ARG A 346 -26.66 7.09 46.40
N ALA A 347 -27.40 6.64 45.40
CA ALA A 347 -28.57 5.78 45.57
C ALA A 347 -28.27 4.38 45.01
N TRP A 348 -28.71 3.33 45.66
CA TRP A 348 -28.52 1.96 45.18
C TRP A 348 -29.63 1.03 45.65
N ASP A 349 -29.88 -0.01 44.85
CA ASP A 349 -30.72 -1.15 45.19
C ASP A 349 -29.90 -2.45 45.10
N THR A 350 -30.56 -3.60 44.88
CA THR A 350 -29.91 -4.92 44.76
C THR A 350 -29.08 -5.13 43.49
N GLU A 351 -29.35 -4.39 42.41
CA GLU A 351 -28.72 -4.60 41.09
C GLU A 351 -28.16 -3.30 40.48
N THR A 352 -28.60 -2.13 40.94
CA THR A 352 -28.27 -0.82 40.37
C THR A 352 -27.65 0.11 41.40
N THR A 353 -26.69 0.92 40.96
CA THR A 353 -26.11 2.02 41.73
C THR A 353 -26.09 3.27 40.87
N VAL A 354 -26.50 4.37 41.46
CA VAL A 354 -26.63 5.68 40.83
C VAL A 354 -25.86 6.71 41.64
N THR A 355 -24.98 7.46 40.99
CA THR A 355 -24.15 8.50 41.61
C THR A 355 -24.05 9.74 40.75
N GLY A 356 -23.92 10.91 41.37
CA GLY A 356 -23.62 12.19 40.70
C GLY A 356 -23.36 13.30 41.71
N ASP A 357 -23.35 14.56 41.28
CA ASP A 357 -23.19 15.70 42.18
C ASP A 357 -24.53 16.11 42.85
N THR A 358 -25.64 15.87 42.15
CA THR A 358 -27.00 16.17 42.64
C THR A 358 -27.99 15.12 42.12
N LEU A 359 -28.85 14.62 43.00
CA LEU A 359 -29.91 13.67 42.67
C LEU A 359 -31.25 14.30 43.02
N GLU A 360 -32.08 14.49 41.99
CA GLU A 360 -33.40 15.09 42.07
C GLU A 360 -34.45 13.99 41.87
N MET A 361 -35.40 13.83 42.78
CA MET A 361 -36.46 12.83 42.73
C MET A 361 -37.80 13.52 42.55
N TRP A 362 -38.66 12.92 41.75
CA TRP A 362 -40.02 13.34 41.48
C TRP A 362 -40.96 12.20 41.86
N SER A 363 -41.89 12.49 42.75
CA SER A 363 -42.91 11.57 43.20
C SER A 363 -44.32 12.13 42.97
N GLU A 364 -45.28 11.24 42.79
CA GLU A 364 -46.71 11.54 42.72
C GLU A 364 -47.40 10.61 43.71
N GLY A 365 -48.16 11.15 44.68
CA GLY A 365 -48.72 10.32 45.76
C GLY A 365 -47.67 9.59 46.63
N ARG A 366 -46.45 10.14 46.74
CA ARG A 366 -45.25 9.52 47.37
C ARG A 366 -44.66 8.29 46.64
N GLU A 367 -45.21 7.90 45.49
CA GLU A 367 -44.59 6.92 44.59
C GLU A 367 -43.53 7.58 43.70
N LEU A 368 -42.39 6.92 43.51
CA LEU A 368 -41.29 7.44 42.68
C LEU A 368 -41.64 7.31 41.19
N ARG A 369 -41.73 8.44 40.47
CA ARG A 369 -42.02 8.47 39.02
C ARG A 369 -40.80 8.78 38.17
N ARG A 370 -39.87 9.57 38.70
CA ARG A 370 -38.65 9.95 37.98
C ARG A 370 -37.55 10.35 38.94
N PHE A 371 -36.31 10.02 38.62
CA PHE A 371 -35.17 10.68 39.25
C PHE A 371 -34.15 11.14 38.21
N VAL A 372 -33.52 12.26 38.50
CA VAL A 372 -32.60 13.00 37.63
C VAL A 372 -31.29 13.17 38.35
N VAL A 373 -30.23 12.64 37.76
CA VAL A 373 -28.86 12.74 38.26
C VAL A 373 -28.15 13.79 37.43
N ARG A 374 -27.53 14.78 38.08
CA ARG A 374 -26.88 15.91 37.41
C ARG A 374 -25.41 15.97 37.77
N ARG A 375 -24.60 16.24 36.73
CA ARG A 375 -23.14 16.34 36.72
C ARG A 375 -22.44 15.08 37.21
N ASN A 376 -21.48 14.60 36.42
CA ASN A 376 -20.79 13.33 36.68
C ASN A 376 -21.78 12.16 36.92
N ALA A 377 -22.88 12.14 36.18
CA ALA A 377 -23.93 11.15 36.39
C ALA A 377 -23.41 9.79 35.92
N VAL A 378 -23.39 8.82 36.83
CA VAL A 378 -23.00 7.44 36.58
C VAL A 378 -24.08 6.52 37.11
N MET A 379 -24.48 5.56 36.27
CA MET A 379 -25.42 4.50 36.61
C MET A 379 -24.78 3.17 36.26
N ASP A 380 -24.54 2.35 37.27
CA ASP A 380 -23.98 1.01 37.17
C ASP A 380 -25.06 -0.03 37.45
N TYR A 381 -25.17 -1.04 36.58
CA TYR A 381 -26.02 -2.22 36.73
C TYR A 381 -25.16 -3.48 36.79
N VAL A 382 -25.47 -4.36 37.74
CA VAL A 382 -24.88 -5.68 37.90
C VAL A 382 -26.00 -6.70 38.07
N GLY A 383 -26.15 -7.59 37.09
CA GLY A 383 -27.18 -8.63 37.11
C GLY A 383 -26.87 -9.69 38.15
N ASN A 384 -27.76 -9.86 39.12
CA ASN A 384 -27.59 -10.82 40.23
C ASN A 384 -28.63 -11.96 40.19
N ARG A 385 -29.60 -11.91 39.27
CA ARG A 385 -30.61 -12.95 39.06
C ARG A 385 -30.09 -14.10 38.19
N PRO A 386 -30.65 -15.33 38.28
CA PRO A 386 -30.18 -16.49 37.50
C PRO A 386 -30.09 -16.26 35.98
N ASP A 387 -30.94 -15.39 35.45
CA ASP A 387 -31.05 -15.06 34.03
C ASP A 387 -30.21 -13.84 33.60
N SER A 388 -29.69 -13.04 34.54
CA SER A 388 -28.81 -11.89 34.29
C SER A 388 -27.42 -12.01 34.95
N ARG A 389 -27.16 -13.13 35.64
CA ARG A 389 -25.94 -13.34 36.42
C ARG A 389 -24.68 -13.23 35.55
N GLY A 390 -23.87 -12.22 35.83
CA GLY A 390 -22.63 -11.92 35.11
C GLY A 390 -22.76 -10.83 34.04
N GLU A 391 -23.96 -10.31 33.78
CA GLU A 391 -24.14 -9.12 32.95
C GLU A 391 -23.83 -7.84 33.73
N THR A 392 -23.16 -6.90 33.09
CA THR A 392 -22.90 -5.57 33.66
C THR A 392 -23.19 -4.48 32.65
N SER A 393 -23.71 -3.35 33.11
CA SER A 393 -23.91 -2.17 32.27
C SER A 393 -23.48 -0.92 33.02
N ARG A 394 -22.72 -0.04 32.38
CA ARG A 394 -22.33 1.25 32.90
C ARG A 394 -22.78 2.35 31.95
N LEU A 395 -23.61 3.25 32.43
CA LEU A 395 -24.07 4.42 31.69
C LEU A 395 -23.54 5.69 32.37
N THR A 396 -22.93 6.58 31.60
CA THR A 396 -22.41 7.86 32.10
C THR A 396 -22.88 9.02 31.24
N GLY A 397 -23.03 10.20 31.82
CA GLY A 397 -23.30 11.45 31.10
C GLY A 397 -23.27 12.67 32.01
N ASP A 398 -23.46 13.86 31.44
CA ASP A 398 -23.60 15.10 32.20
C ASP A 398 -24.93 15.14 32.99
N ARG A 399 -25.96 14.46 32.46
CA ARG A 399 -27.25 14.30 33.11
C ARG A 399 -27.87 12.95 32.73
N VAL A 400 -28.41 12.23 33.70
CA VAL A 400 -29.16 10.98 33.48
C VAL A 400 -30.54 11.11 34.11
N ASP A 401 -31.58 11.00 33.29
CA ASP A 401 -32.97 10.97 33.72
C ASP A 401 -33.44 9.52 33.67
N VAL A 402 -34.02 9.03 34.77
CA VAL A 402 -34.59 7.69 34.88
C VAL A 402 -36.08 7.84 35.17
N PHE A 403 -36.90 7.19 34.36
CA PHE A 403 -38.35 7.16 34.47
C PHE A 403 -38.77 5.81 35.04
N VAL A 404 -39.68 5.85 36.01
CA VAL A 404 -40.13 4.70 36.78
C VAL A 404 -41.65 4.59 36.64
N ASP A 405 -42.13 3.38 36.38
CA ASP A 405 -43.54 3.01 36.32
C ASP A 405 -43.77 1.72 37.10
N GLU A 406 -44.82 1.67 37.94
CA GLU A 406 -45.13 0.55 38.85
C GLU A 406 -43.88 -0.04 39.58
N ASP A 407 -43.07 0.83 40.19
CA ASP A 407 -41.81 0.50 40.88
C ASP A 407 -40.74 -0.18 40.01
N ARG A 408 -40.79 0.01 38.70
CA ARG A 408 -39.81 -0.53 37.74
C ARG A 408 -39.29 0.56 36.83
N ILE A 409 -38.01 0.48 36.46
CA ILE A 409 -37.45 1.37 35.45
C ILE A 409 -38.13 1.07 34.11
N ASP A 410 -38.83 2.06 33.57
CA ASP A 410 -39.45 2.01 32.25
C ASP A 410 -38.46 2.46 31.17
N SER A 411 -37.83 3.62 31.38
CA SER A 411 -36.93 4.20 30.42
C SER A 411 -35.88 5.09 31.08
N LEU A 412 -34.76 5.30 30.39
CA LEU A 412 -33.70 6.20 30.83
C LEU A 412 -33.15 7.04 29.68
N LEU A 413 -32.66 8.22 30.01
CA LEU A 413 -32.17 9.24 29.08
C LEU A 413 -30.88 9.83 29.64
N ALA A 414 -29.74 9.49 29.04
CA ALA A 414 -28.45 10.12 29.31
C ALA A 414 -28.17 11.23 28.28
N LEU A 415 -27.78 12.41 28.77
CA LEU A 415 -27.53 13.62 27.99
C LEU A 415 -26.13 14.16 28.28
N GLY A 416 -25.46 14.66 27.24
CA GLY A 416 -24.15 15.31 27.32
C GLY A 416 -23.02 14.28 27.46
N SER A 417 -22.26 14.08 26.38
CA SER A 417 -21.17 13.10 26.29
C SER A 417 -21.55 11.72 26.84
N ALA A 418 -22.75 11.25 26.46
CA ALA A 418 -23.31 10.03 26.97
C ALA A 418 -22.52 8.81 26.49
N ARG A 419 -22.15 7.93 27.42
CA ARG A 419 -21.40 6.69 27.15
C ARG A 419 -22.10 5.53 27.83
N SER A 420 -22.33 4.46 27.08
CA SER A 420 -22.83 3.19 27.59
C SER A 420 -21.78 2.10 27.33
N VAL A 421 -21.49 1.29 28.34
CA VAL A 421 -20.65 0.09 28.23
C VAL A 421 -21.46 -1.08 28.78
N TYR A 422 -21.87 -1.98 27.90
CA TYR A 422 -22.59 -3.20 28.25
C TYR A 422 -21.66 -4.41 28.09
N THR A 423 -21.63 -5.31 29.06
CA THR A 423 -20.91 -6.58 29.01
C THR A 423 -21.90 -7.71 29.26
N SER A 424 -21.97 -8.65 28.33
CA SER A 424 -22.86 -9.81 28.44
C SER A 424 -22.36 -10.81 29.47
N ARG A 425 -23.18 -11.82 29.77
CA ARG A 425 -22.71 -13.03 30.47
C ARG A 425 -21.69 -13.78 29.61
N ALA A 426 -20.64 -14.30 30.24
CA ALA A 426 -19.69 -15.22 29.59
C ALA A 426 -20.38 -16.54 29.21
N ARG A 427 -20.21 -16.98 27.96
CA ARG A 427 -20.59 -18.32 27.51
C ARG A 427 -19.47 -19.30 27.86
N GLU A 428 -19.81 -20.57 28.07
CA GLU A 428 -18.83 -21.58 28.48
C GLU A 428 -17.67 -21.68 27.47
N GLY A 429 -16.43 -21.51 27.96
CA GLY A 429 -15.21 -21.52 27.16
C GLY A 429 -14.96 -20.26 26.30
N LYS A 430 -15.77 -19.20 26.43
CA LYS A 430 -15.63 -17.94 25.69
C LYS A 430 -15.60 -16.72 26.60
N THR A 431 -14.87 -15.68 26.18
CA THR A 431 -14.90 -14.37 26.82
C THR A 431 -16.30 -13.73 26.72
N PRO A 432 -16.69 -12.85 27.66
CA PRO A 432 -17.91 -12.05 27.55
C PRO A 432 -17.90 -11.19 26.28
N GLU A 433 -19.06 -11.03 25.65
CA GLU A 433 -19.25 -10.02 24.60
C GLU A 433 -19.35 -8.63 25.26
N GLN A 434 -18.80 -7.62 24.60
CA GLN A 434 -18.81 -6.26 25.14
C GLN A 434 -19.23 -5.28 24.05
N ASN A 435 -20.17 -4.40 24.36
CA ASN A 435 -20.58 -3.31 23.49
C ASN A 435 -20.36 -1.97 24.18
N GLN A 436 -19.61 -1.09 23.53
CA GLN A 436 -19.46 0.30 23.94
C GLN A 436 -20.17 1.21 22.93
N ALA A 437 -21.04 2.09 23.41
CA ALA A 437 -21.71 3.11 22.61
C ALA A 437 -21.47 4.51 23.20
N LEU A 438 -21.28 5.50 22.32
CA LEU A 438 -21.01 6.90 22.62
C LEU A 438 -21.97 7.76 21.81
N GLY A 439 -22.46 8.86 22.38
CA GLY A 439 -23.22 9.87 21.65
C GLY A 439 -23.57 11.08 22.51
N ASP A 440 -24.19 12.08 21.91
CA ASP A 440 -24.67 13.27 22.61
C ASP A 440 -25.87 12.91 23.51
N THR A 441 -26.66 11.91 23.12
CA THR A 441 -27.82 11.41 23.86
C THR A 441 -27.97 9.90 23.71
N ILE A 442 -28.22 9.19 24.82
CA ILE A 442 -28.56 7.77 24.86
C ILE A 442 -29.93 7.61 25.54
N LEU A 443 -30.91 7.05 24.83
CA LEU A 443 -32.20 6.62 25.37
C LEU A 443 -32.22 5.11 25.48
N VAL A 444 -32.65 4.56 26.60
CA VAL A 444 -32.83 3.10 26.77
C VAL A 444 -34.24 2.84 27.28
N TYR A 445 -34.92 1.90 26.64
CA TYR A 445 -36.26 1.44 26.98
C TYR A 445 -36.18 0.04 27.56
N PHE A 446 -36.94 -0.19 28.61
CA PHE A 446 -37.02 -1.47 29.30
C PHE A 446 -38.41 -2.09 29.10
N LYS A 447 -38.42 -3.43 29.07
CA LYS A 447 -39.63 -4.23 29.08
C LYS A 447 -39.36 -5.47 29.92
N ASP A 448 -40.25 -5.79 30.86
CA ASP A 448 -40.08 -6.91 31.80
C ASP A 448 -38.73 -6.87 32.56
N ARG A 449 -38.28 -5.65 32.94
CA ARG A 449 -36.99 -5.39 33.61
C ARG A 449 -35.73 -5.72 32.77
N LYS A 450 -35.87 -5.94 31.46
CA LYS A 450 -34.75 -6.13 30.51
C LYS A 450 -34.73 -5.00 29.49
N VAL A 451 -33.55 -4.69 28.95
CA VAL A 451 -33.43 -3.71 27.88
C VAL A 451 -34.13 -4.24 26.63
N GLU A 452 -35.14 -3.53 26.13
CA GLU A 452 -35.82 -3.85 24.88
C GLU A 452 -35.13 -3.14 23.71
N ARG A 453 -34.81 -1.86 23.90
CA ARG A 453 -34.26 -1.01 22.85
C ARG A 453 -33.36 0.08 23.43
N ALA A 454 -32.22 0.35 22.78
CA ALA A 454 -31.42 1.54 23.06
C ALA A 454 -31.25 2.39 21.79
N LEU A 455 -31.36 3.70 21.91
CA LEU A 455 -31.24 4.68 20.83
C LEU A 455 -30.14 5.67 21.19
N VAL A 456 -29.12 5.75 20.34
CA VAL A 456 -27.98 6.67 20.50
C VAL A 456 -28.03 7.71 19.39
N LEU A 457 -27.97 8.98 19.77
CA LEU A 457 -28.17 10.14 18.90
C LEU A 457 -27.04 11.16 19.07
N GLY A 458 -26.67 11.80 17.96
CA GLY A 458 -25.68 12.88 17.93
C GLY A 458 -24.26 12.35 18.10
N HIS A 459 -23.43 12.49 17.06
CA HIS A 459 -22.07 11.92 17.00
C HIS A 459 -22.00 10.46 17.49
N ALA A 460 -23.00 9.66 17.12
CA ALA A 460 -23.14 8.33 17.69
C ALA A 460 -22.14 7.34 17.07
N SER A 461 -21.38 6.68 17.94
CA SER A 461 -20.36 5.69 17.55
C SER A 461 -20.30 4.58 18.57
N GLY A 462 -19.71 3.45 18.19
CA GLY A 462 -19.51 2.36 19.12
C GLY A 462 -18.55 1.29 18.64
N GLU A 463 -18.20 0.40 19.56
CA GLU A 463 -17.32 -0.74 19.35
C GLU A 463 -17.99 -1.97 19.99
N TYR A 464 -18.25 -2.98 19.17
CA TYR A 464 -18.77 -4.28 19.60
C TYR A 464 -17.66 -5.33 19.53
N ARG A 465 -17.36 -5.98 20.65
CA ARG A 465 -16.32 -7.03 20.78
C ARG A 465 -16.99 -8.37 20.95
N PHE A 466 -16.62 -9.33 20.10
CA PHE A 466 -17.16 -10.68 20.13
C PHE A 466 -16.56 -11.52 21.26
N GLY A 467 -17.33 -12.51 21.73
CA GLY A 467 -16.84 -13.54 22.64
C GLY A 467 -15.95 -14.53 21.89
N VAL A 468 -14.66 -14.55 22.22
CA VAL A 468 -13.66 -15.46 21.64
C VAL A 468 -13.27 -16.56 22.63
N ALA A 469 -12.64 -17.64 22.19
CA ALA A 469 -12.14 -18.67 23.10
C ALA A 469 -11.12 -18.09 24.09
N GLU A 470 -11.19 -18.50 25.35
CA GLU A 470 -10.36 -17.90 26.43
C GLU A 470 -8.84 -18.08 26.24
N ASP A 471 -8.43 -19.07 25.44
CA ASP A 471 -7.03 -19.37 25.10
C ASP A 471 -6.50 -18.58 23.89
N ASP A 472 -7.35 -17.97 23.07
CA ASP A 472 -6.97 -17.23 21.86
C ASP A 472 -6.85 -15.71 22.12
N THR A 473 -5.75 -15.33 22.76
CA THR A 473 -5.41 -13.92 23.03
C THR A 473 -5.18 -13.09 21.76
N ALA A 474 -4.93 -13.72 20.60
CA ALA A 474 -4.74 -13.02 19.34
C ALA A 474 -6.09 -12.64 18.70
N ALA A 475 -7.07 -13.54 18.72
CA ALA A 475 -8.44 -13.26 18.30
C ALA A 475 -9.08 -12.16 19.16
N ALA A 476 -8.88 -12.17 20.48
CA ALA A 476 -9.41 -11.15 21.40
C ALA A 476 -8.99 -9.70 21.05
N ARG A 477 -7.88 -9.52 20.31
CA ARG A 477 -7.40 -8.20 19.86
C ARG A 477 -7.97 -7.74 18.51
N ARG A 478 -8.48 -8.67 17.69
CA ARG A 478 -8.87 -8.39 16.29
C ARG A 478 -10.36 -8.59 16.01
N GLU A 479 -11.07 -9.32 16.87
CA GLU A 479 -12.50 -9.63 16.72
C GLU A 479 -13.41 -8.54 17.31
N PHE A 480 -13.42 -7.37 16.67
CA PHE A 480 -14.35 -6.29 17.02
C PHE A 480 -14.86 -5.56 15.78
N VAL A 481 -16.09 -5.06 15.89
CA VAL A 481 -16.75 -4.21 14.89
C VAL A 481 -16.81 -2.79 15.44
N ARG A 482 -16.28 -1.82 14.69
CA ARG A 482 -16.52 -0.40 14.96
C ARG A 482 -17.63 0.10 14.06
N TYR A 483 -18.51 0.91 14.60
CA TYR A 483 -19.63 1.46 13.85
C TYR A 483 -19.88 2.91 14.23
N GLU A 484 -20.31 3.69 13.25
CA GLU A 484 -20.60 5.11 13.39
C GLU A 484 -21.82 5.50 12.56
N SER A 485 -22.72 6.28 13.14
CA SER A 485 -23.83 6.89 12.42
C SER A 485 -24.44 8.02 13.26
N PRO A 486 -25.00 9.08 12.67
CA PRO A 486 -25.85 10.06 13.36
C PRO A 486 -26.92 9.47 14.30
N ARG A 487 -27.42 8.27 14.00
CA ARG A 487 -28.40 7.54 14.81
C ARG A 487 -28.12 6.04 14.80
N ILE A 488 -28.05 5.45 15.98
CA ILE A 488 -27.81 4.03 16.19
C ILE A 488 -28.93 3.47 17.06
N GLU A 489 -29.54 2.37 16.62
CA GLU A 489 -30.59 1.68 17.34
C GLU A 489 -30.17 0.24 17.67
N PHE A 490 -30.19 -0.11 18.94
CA PHE A 490 -29.96 -1.46 19.43
C PHE A 490 -31.31 -2.10 19.78
N PHE A 491 -31.63 -3.23 19.18
CA PHE A 491 -32.77 -4.07 19.54
C PHE A 491 -32.24 -5.32 20.24
N VAL A 492 -32.09 -5.24 21.56
CA VAL A 492 -31.39 -6.26 22.36
C VAL A 492 -32.05 -7.64 22.27
N PRO A 493 -33.39 -7.81 22.33
CA PRO A 493 -34.02 -9.13 22.20
C PRO A 493 -33.86 -9.79 20.82
N ARG A 494 -33.39 -9.04 19.81
CA ARG A 494 -33.19 -9.52 18.43
C ARG A 494 -31.72 -9.54 18.03
N ASP A 495 -30.80 -9.21 18.95
CA ASP A 495 -29.36 -9.08 18.68
C ASP A 495 -29.05 -8.20 17.45
N LEU A 496 -29.87 -7.16 17.24
CA LEU A 496 -29.86 -6.37 16.01
C LEU A 496 -29.45 -4.92 16.28
N ILE A 497 -28.40 -4.46 15.59
CA ILE A 497 -27.89 -3.09 15.61
C ILE A 497 -28.21 -2.43 14.27
N VAL A 498 -29.01 -1.37 14.28
CA VAL A 498 -29.41 -0.63 13.09
C VAL A 498 -28.73 0.74 13.09
N LEU A 499 -27.88 0.96 12.09
CA LEU A 499 -27.12 2.19 11.87
C LEU A 499 -27.78 2.99 10.75
N GLY A 500 -28.08 4.28 10.96
CA GLY A 500 -28.49 5.17 9.87
C GLY A 500 -29.11 6.49 10.36
N PRO A 501 -29.08 7.56 9.54
CA PRO A 501 -28.56 7.62 8.17
C PRO A 501 -27.04 7.78 8.09
N ARG A 502 -26.40 7.44 6.96
CA ARG A 502 -24.93 7.53 6.75
C ARG A 502 -24.15 6.67 7.74
N ALA A 503 -24.42 5.37 7.71
CA ALA A 503 -23.73 4.39 8.51
C ALA A 503 -22.33 4.10 7.95
N SER A 504 -21.34 4.04 8.83
CA SER A 504 -20.00 3.50 8.58
C SER A 504 -19.76 2.33 9.54
N LEU A 505 -19.16 1.25 9.06
CA LEU A 505 -18.85 0.06 9.84
C LEU A 505 -17.50 -0.50 9.40
N GLU A 506 -16.64 -0.81 10.36
CA GLU A 506 -15.30 -1.37 10.14
C GLU A 506 -15.15 -2.70 10.92
N TYR A 507 -14.62 -3.72 10.26
CA TYR A 507 -14.30 -5.02 10.85
C TYR A 507 -13.02 -5.58 10.22
N ARG A 508 -11.94 -5.78 10.99
CA ARG A 508 -10.61 -6.17 10.46
C ARG A 508 -10.15 -5.21 9.33
N ASP A 509 -10.02 -5.70 8.10
CA ASP A 509 -9.64 -4.93 6.89
C ASP A 509 -10.86 -4.50 6.04
N LEU A 510 -12.08 -4.80 6.52
CA LEU A 510 -13.34 -4.50 5.85
C LEU A 510 -13.86 -3.14 6.33
N ALA A 511 -14.18 -2.25 5.39
CA ALA A 511 -14.89 -1.00 5.64
C ALA A 511 -16.16 -0.93 4.79
N LEU A 512 -17.30 -0.68 5.43
CA LEU A 512 -18.61 -0.63 4.81
C LEU A 512 -19.27 0.71 5.10
N SER A 513 -19.73 1.40 4.06
CA SER A 513 -20.54 2.62 4.19
C SER A 513 -21.85 2.48 3.43
N ALA A 514 -22.97 2.94 4.02
CA ALA A 514 -24.29 2.92 3.37
C ALA A 514 -25.23 3.95 4.00
N GLN A 515 -26.41 4.17 3.41
CA GLN A 515 -27.45 4.95 4.08
C GLN A 515 -27.95 4.26 5.36
N ARG A 516 -28.14 2.93 5.31
CA ARG A 516 -28.59 2.13 6.46
C ARG A 516 -27.89 0.77 6.48
N VAL A 517 -27.34 0.40 7.64
CA VAL A 517 -26.72 -0.90 7.88
C VAL A 517 -27.44 -1.58 9.05
N GLU A 518 -27.88 -2.81 8.84
CA GLU A 518 -28.44 -3.69 9.86
C GLU A 518 -27.37 -4.76 10.17
N PHE A 519 -26.87 -4.79 11.41
CA PHE A 519 -25.88 -5.73 11.89
C PHE A 519 -26.52 -6.65 12.93
N ASP A 520 -26.65 -7.93 12.59
CA ASP A 520 -27.06 -8.99 13.51
C ASP A 520 -25.81 -9.53 14.22
N SER A 521 -25.67 -9.25 15.51
CA SER A 521 -24.49 -9.61 16.29
C SER A 521 -24.42 -11.10 16.62
N GLN A 522 -25.56 -11.80 16.66
CA GLN A 522 -25.61 -13.24 16.94
C GLN A 522 -25.27 -14.06 15.69
N ALA A 523 -25.92 -13.75 14.57
CA ALA A 523 -25.66 -14.38 13.28
C ALA A 523 -24.39 -13.85 12.58
N GLN A 524 -23.76 -12.81 13.15
CA GLN A 524 -22.61 -12.10 12.59
C GLN A 524 -22.83 -11.69 11.13
N SER A 525 -24.05 -11.22 10.82
CA SER A 525 -24.46 -10.89 9.46
C SER A 525 -24.79 -9.40 9.31
N LEU A 526 -24.41 -8.84 8.16
CA LEU A 526 -24.60 -7.45 7.78
C LEU A 526 -25.59 -7.37 6.62
N LYS A 527 -26.50 -6.41 6.68
CA LYS A 527 -27.39 -6.05 5.58
C LYS A 527 -27.36 -4.55 5.37
N ALA A 528 -26.86 -4.11 4.24
CA ALA A 528 -26.66 -2.70 3.93
C ALA A 528 -27.51 -2.25 2.74
N SER A 529 -28.13 -1.08 2.85
CA SER A 529 -29.08 -0.54 1.86
C SER A 529 -28.90 0.96 1.66
N GLY A 530 -29.35 1.45 0.49
CA GLY A 530 -29.18 2.83 0.07
C GLY A 530 -27.73 3.13 -0.31
N THR A 531 -27.34 2.56 -1.46
CA THR A 531 -25.99 2.65 -2.05
C THR A 531 -24.86 2.16 -1.13
N PRO A 532 -24.86 0.89 -0.68
CA PRO A 532 -23.74 0.33 0.05
C PRO A 532 -22.45 0.34 -0.78
N GLU A 533 -21.37 0.71 -0.13
CA GLU A 533 -20.00 0.67 -0.61
C GLU A 533 -19.14 -0.13 0.38
N LEU A 534 -18.62 -1.27 -0.08
CA LEU A 534 -17.71 -2.14 0.64
C LEU A 534 -16.29 -1.97 0.10
N LEU A 535 -15.34 -1.78 0.99
CA LEU A 535 -13.91 -1.88 0.74
C LEU A 535 -13.36 -3.08 1.51
N ASP A 536 -12.76 -4.03 0.81
CA ASP A 536 -12.17 -5.25 1.38
C ASP A 536 -10.74 -5.39 0.85
N ARG A 537 -9.73 -5.17 1.71
CA ARG A 537 -8.29 -5.27 1.37
C ARG A 537 -7.87 -4.49 0.11
N GLY A 538 -8.55 -3.38 -0.18
CA GLY A 538 -8.30 -2.50 -1.34
C GLY A 538 -9.26 -2.69 -2.51
N ASP A 539 -10.07 -3.75 -2.53
CA ASP A 539 -11.07 -3.99 -3.57
C ASP A 539 -12.38 -3.29 -3.21
N ARG A 540 -12.86 -2.42 -4.11
CA ARG A 540 -14.07 -1.63 -3.93
C ARG A 540 -15.27 -2.27 -4.63
N VAL A 541 -16.36 -2.47 -3.90
CA VAL A 541 -17.63 -2.97 -4.43
C VAL A 541 -18.78 -2.07 -4.01
N THR A 542 -19.62 -1.69 -4.96
CA THR A 542 -20.79 -0.83 -4.75
C THR A 542 -22.04 -1.53 -5.24
N GLY A 543 -23.21 -1.22 -4.68
CA GLY A 543 -24.49 -1.76 -5.18
C GLY A 543 -25.70 -1.08 -4.58
N ARG A 544 -26.90 -1.69 -4.69
CA ARG A 544 -28.15 -1.14 -4.11
C ARG A 544 -28.52 -1.78 -2.78
N LEU A 545 -28.28 -3.07 -2.66
CA LEU A 545 -28.53 -3.89 -1.46
C LEU A 545 -27.39 -4.89 -1.32
N MET A 546 -26.90 -5.07 -0.10
CA MET A 546 -25.82 -5.99 0.23
C MET A 546 -26.20 -6.82 1.44
N THR A 547 -25.83 -8.10 1.41
CA THR A 547 -25.80 -8.99 2.57
C THR A 547 -24.41 -9.58 2.70
N TYR A 548 -23.82 -9.61 3.90
CA TYR A 548 -22.47 -10.12 4.14
C TYR A 548 -22.41 -10.86 5.46
N ASP A 549 -21.78 -12.03 5.48
CA ASP A 549 -21.60 -12.88 6.65
C ASP A 549 -20.13 -12.77 7.10
N LEU A 550 -19.91 -12.30 8.32
CA LEU A 550 -18.56 -11.99 8.85
C LEU A 550 -17.77 -13.26 9.20
N GLU A 551 -18.44 -14.35 9.56
CA GLU A 551 -17.80 -15.63 9.92
C GLU A 551 -17.27 -16.35 8.68
N THR A 552 -18.10 -16.46 7.64
CA THR A 552 -17.77 -17.18 6.40
C THR A 552 -17.09 -16.30 5.34
N GLU A 553 -16.98 -14.99 5.58
CA GLU A 553 -16.52 -13.97 4.62
C GLU A 553 -17.26 -14.03 3.26
N ALA A 554 -18.52 -14.48 3.30
CA ALA A 554 -19.36 -14.67 2.12
C ALA A 554 -20.46 -13.58 2.08
N GLY A 555 -20.74 -13.07 0.88
CA GLY A 555 -21.72 -11.99 0.74
C GLY A 555 -22.34 -11.94 -0.65
N THR A 556 -23.49 -11.29 -0.75
CA THR A 556 -24.20 -11.05 -1.99
C THR A 556 -24.52 -9.57 -2.11
N ILE A 557 -24.17 -8.98 -3.26
CA ILE A 557 -24.47 -7.59 -3.59
C ILE A 557 -25.35 -7.59 -4.83
N TYR A 558 -26.46 -6.86 -4.77
CA TYR A 558 -27.43 -6.72 -5.84
C TYR A 558 -27.22 -5.41 -6.59
N ASP A 559 -27.35 -5.48 -7.92
CA ASP A 559 -27.02 -4.39 -8.85
C ASP A 559 -25.61 -3.86 -8.60
N ALA A 560 -24.65 -4.80 -8.58
CA ALA A 560 -23.32 -4.59 -8.07
C ALA A 560 -22.37 -4.11 -9.16
N ARG A 561 -21.49 -3.16 -8.79
CA ARG A 561 -20.37 -2.70 -9.60
C ARG A 561 -19.09 -2.80 -8.79
N THR A 562 -18.08 -3.47 -9.33
CA THR A 562 -16.74 -3.58 -8.72
C THR A 562 -15.67 -3.30 -9.75
N ASN A 563 -14.57 -2.70 -9.28
CA ASN A 563 -13.36 -2.52 -10.06
C ASN A 563 -12.29 -3.44 -9.45
N TYR A 564 -11.72 -4.33 -10.26
CA TYR A 564 -10.64 -5.22 -9.83
C TYR A 564 -9.52 -5.21 -10.87
N GLU A 565 -8.29 -4.95 -10.42
CA GLU A 565 -7.13 -4.64 -11.26
C GLU A 565 -7.43 -3.54 -12.30
N LYS A 566 -7.59 -3.92 -13.57
CA LYS A 566 -7.95 -3.01 -14.69
C LYS A 566 -9.37 -3.23 -15.21
N GLY A 567 -10.09 -4.20 -14.65
CA GLY A 567 -11.42 -4.61 -15.07
C GLY A 567 -12.54 -3.95 -14.26
N ILE A 568 -13.59 -3.52 -14.94
CA ILE A 568 -14.86 -3.07 -14.37
C ILE A 568 -15.89 -4.17 -14.60
N TYR A 569 -16.45 -4.66 -13.51
CA TYR A 569 -17.46 -5.71 -13.51
C TYR A 569 -18.78 -5.13 -13.01
N ARG A 570 -19.86 -5.40 -13.75
CA ARG A 570 -21.23 -5.10 -13.35
C ARG A 570 -22.04 -6.38 -13.34
N GLY A 571 -23.05 -6.50 -12.50
CA GLY A 571 -24.00 -7.62 -12.58
C GLY A 571 -25.18 -7.47 -11.64
N ASP A 572 -26.30 -8.09 -12.01
CA ASP A 572 -27.53 -8.06 -11.20
C ASP A 572 -27.29 -8.61 -9.79
N GLN A 573 -26.40 -9.61 -9.68
CA GLN A 573 -26.04 -10.26 -8.44
C GLN A 573 -24.58 -10.70 -8.48
N ILE A 574 -23.76 -10.18 -7.56
CA ILE A 574 -22.39 -10.64 -7.32
C ILE A 574 -22.36 -11.33 -5.96
N ARG A 575 -22.04 -12.62 -5.93
CA ARG A 575 -21.89 -13.43 -4.72
C ARG A 575 -20.43 -13.83 -4.50
N LYS A 576 -19.86 -13.42 -3.37
CA LYS A 576 -18.59 -13.93 -2.84
C LYS A 576 -18.86 -15.26 -2.14
N VAL A 577 -18.17 -16.34 -2.55
CA VAL A 577 -18.37 -17.71 -2.02
C VAL A 577 -17.22 -18.17 -1.11
N GLY A 578 -16.17 -17.34 -1.00
CA GLY A 578 -15.01 -17.53 -0.14
C GLY A 578 -14.00 -16.41 -0.39
N GLU A 579 -12.78 -16.54 0.12
CA GLU A 579 -11.78 -15.47 0.09
C GLU A 579 -11.43 -15.00 -1.34
N ASN A 580 -11.35 -15.92 -2.32
CA ASN A 580 -10.81 -15.62 -3.67
C ASN A 580 -11.79 -15.93 -4.83
N VAL A 581 -13.09 -16.12 -4.58
CA VAL A 581 -14.05 -16.52 -5.62
C VAL A 581 -15.30 -15.65 -5.63
N LEU A 582 -15.56 -15.01 -6.78
CA LEU A 582 -16.77 -14.24 -7.04
C LEU A 582 -17.61 -14.90 -8.14
N ASN A 583 -18.89 -15.09 -7.89
CA ASN A 583 -19.86 -15.54 -8.87
C ASN A 583 -20.77 -14.37 -9.27
N VAL A 584 -20.83 -14.06 -10.56
CA VAL A 584 -21.62 -12.96 -11.11
C VAL A 584 -22.73 -13.53 -11.98
N LYS A 585 -23.98 -13.11 -11.72
CA LYS A 585 -25.15 -13.42 -12.55
C LYS A 585 -25.50 -12.22 -13.43
N HIS A 586 -25.80 -12.48 -14.71
CA HIS A 586 -26.01 -11.46 -15.76
C HIS A 586 -24.95 -10.37 -15.73
N GLY A 587 -23.69 -10.79 -15.72
CA GLY A 587 -22.61 -9.85 -15.56
C GLY A 587 -22.12 -9.26 -16.88
N VAL A 588 -21.53 -8.08 -16.77
CA VAL A 588 -20.86 -7.35 -17.82
C VAL A 588 -19.41 -7.07 -17.39
N TYR A 589 -18.45 -7.35 -18.25
CA TYR A 589 -17.03 -7.07 -18.05
C TYR A 589 -16.51 -6.08 -19.10
N THR A 590 -15.79 -5.04 -18.69
CA THR A 590 -15.14 -4.07 -19.57
C THR A 590 -13.94 -3.43 -18.88
N THR A 591 -12.92 -2.97 -19.62
CA THR A 591 -11.88 -2.08 -19.08
C THR A 591 -12.14 -0.61 -19.42
N CYS A 592 -13.29 -0.30 -20.02
CA CYS A 592 -13.69 1.07 -20.33
C CYS A 592 -14.43 1.70 -19.15
N ASP A 593 -13.88 2.79 -18.64
CA ASP A 593 -14.37 3.59 -17.50
C ASP A 593 -15.53 4.54 -17.85
N LEU A 594 -15.88 4.67 -19.13
CA LEU A 594 -17.05 5.44 -19.57
C LEU A 594 -18.36 4.81 -19.10
N GLU A 595 -19.39 5.63 -18.90
CA GLU A 595 -20.72 5.19 -18.51
C GLU A 595 -21.32 4.20 -19.54
N HIS A 596 -21.22 4.57 -20.82
CA HIS A 596 -21.44 3.69 -21.96
C HIS A 596 -20.09 3.20 -22.50
N PRO A 597 -19.66 1.98 -22.14
CA PRO A 597 -18.34 1.51 -22.51
C PRO A 597 -18.24 1.28 -24.02
N HIS A 598 -17.08 1.61 -24.62
CA HIS A 598 -16.85 1.37 -26.05
C HIS A 598 -16.95 -0.11 -26.43
N TYR A 599 -16.71 -1.00 -25.48
CA TYR A 599 -16.83 -2.43 -25.64
C TYR A 599 -17.20 -3.08 -24.30
N HIS A 600 -17.87 -4.22 -24.33
CA HIS A 600 -18.07 -5.02 -23.12
C HIS A 600 -18.36 -6.49 -23.46
N PHE A 601 -18.09 -7.38 -22.52
CA PHE A 601 -18.46 -8.79 -22.57
C PHE A 601 -19.64 -9.01 -21.65
N ALA A 602 -20.78 -9.44 -22.19
CA ALA A 602 -21.94 -9.82 -21.39
C ALA A 602 -22.00 -11.33 -21.28
N ALA A 603 -22.29 -11.84 -20.09
CA ALA A 603 -22.50 -13.27 -19.86
C ALA A 603 -23.59 -13.52 -18.81
N ARG A 604 -24.33 -14.62 -18.98
CA ARG A 604 -25.36 -15.01 -17.98
C ARG A 604 -24.74 -15.42 -16.65
N TYR A 605 -23.59 -16.09 -16.69
CA TYR A 605 -22.84 -16.51 -15.51
C TYR A 605 -21.35 -16.25 -15.72
N MET A 606 -20.72 -15.60 -14.75
CA MET A 606 -19.26 -15.50 -14.67
C MET A 606 -18.77 -16.00 -13.31
N LYS A 607 -17.68 -16.75 -13.33
CA LYS A 607 -16.94 -17.15 -12.13
C LYS A 607 -15.56 -16.53 -12.20
N ILE A 608 -15.26 -15.62 -11.29
CA ILE A 608 -14.00 -14.91 -11.18
C ILE A 608 -13.20 -15.58 -10.06
N GLN A 609 -12.05 -16.14 -10.39
CA GLN A 609 -11.04 -16.54 -9.40
C GLN A 609 -10.01 -15.43 -9.31
N LEU A 610 -9.98 -14.73 -8.19
CA LEU A 610 -9.06 -13.62 -7.96
C LEU A 610 -7.62 -14.12 -8.15
N LYS A 611 -6.80 -13.36 -8.89
CA LYS A 611 -5.39 -13.66 -9.21
C LYS A 611 -5.13 -14.92 -10.07
N ASP A 612 -6.15 -15.54 -10.68
CA ASP A 612 -6.00 -16.69 -11.59
C ASP A 612 -6.68 -16.43 -12.95
N LYS A 613 -8.01 -16.58 -13.00
CA LYS A 613 -8.80 -16.51 -14.24
C LYS A 613 -10.28 -16.22 -14.00
N LEU A 614 -10.93 -15.70 -15.03
CA LEU A 614 -12.38 -15.53 -15.11
C LEU A 614 -12.96 -16.46 -16.17
N VAL A 615 -14.01 -17.21 -15.81
CA VAL A 615 -14.75 -18.07 -16.74
C VAL A 615 -16.14 -17.51 -16.95
N ALA A 616 -16.49 -17.17 -18.19
CA ALA A 616 -17.79 -16.60 -18.57
C ALA A 616 -18.56 -17.55 -19.49
N ARG A 617 -19.87 -17.74 -19.26
CA ARG A 617 -20.73 -18.60 -20.10
C ARG A 617 -22.23 -18.24 -20.12
N PRO A 618 -22.90 -18.39 -21.28
CA PRO A 618 -22.33 -18.05 -22.59
C PRO A 618 -21.87 -16.60 -22.59
N VAL A 619 -20.83 -16.27 -23.36
CA VAL A 619 -20.29 -14.91 -23.44
C VAL A 619 -20.62 -14.30 -24.80
N VAL A 620 -21.04 -13.04 -24.80
CA VAL A 620 -21.27 -12.25 -26.01
C VAL A 620 -20.42 -10.99 -25.91
N PHE A 621 -19.59 -10.77 -26.93
CA PHE A 621 -18.78 -9.57 -27.07
C PHE A 621 -19.58 -8.49 -27.79
N PHE A 622 -19.67 -7.31 -27.18
CA PHE A 622 -20.33 -6.14 -27.73
C PHE A 622 -19.31 -5.04 -28.00
N ILE A 623 -19.47 -4.35 -29.14
CA ILE A 623 -18.87 -3.05 -29.40
C ILE A 623 -19.99 -2.02 -29.31
N LYS A 624 -19.87 -1.07 -28.37
CA LYS A 624 -21.00 -0.26 -27.89
C LYS A 624 -22.19 -1.16 -27.54
N ASN A 625 -23.25 -1.14 -28.35
CA ASN A 625 -24.47 -1.94 -28.16
C ASN A 625 -24.69 -2.99 -29.28
N VAL A 626 -23.68 -3.23 -30.13
CA VAL A 626 -23.77 -4.20 -31.25
C VAL A 626 -23.05 -5.50 -30.87
N PRO A 627 -23.74 -6.66 -30.84
CA PRO A 627 -23.10 -7.95 -30.59
C PRO A 627 -22.27 -8.37 -31.80
N LEU A 628 -20.98 -8.67 -31.59
CA LEU A 628 -20.04 -9.06 -32.65
C LEU A 628 -19.77 -10.56 -32.66
N LEU A 629 -19.62 -11.17 -31.48
CA LEU A 629 -19.23 -12.58 -31.33
C LEU A 629 -19.92 -13.20 -30.11
N ALA A 630 -20.49 -14.39 -30.27
CA ALA A 630 -21.06 -15.18 -29.19
C ALA A 630 -20.30 -16.52 -29.09
N LEU A 631 -19.81 -16.83 -27.89
CA LEU A 631 -19.09 -18.07 -27.59
C LEU A 631 -19.81 -18.84 -26.47
N PRO A 632 -19.81 -20.18 -26.50
CA PRO A 632 -20.45 -20.99 -25.46
C PRO A 632 -19.80 -20.78 -24.08
N PHE A 633 -18.49 -20.52 -24.04
CA PHE A 633 -17.76 -20.04 -22.88
C PHE A 633 -16.45 -19.37 -23.32
N TYR A 634 -15.88 -18.54 -22.45
CA TYR A 634 -14.53 -17.99 -22.63
C TYR A 634 -13.83 -17.87 -21.27
N VAL A 635 -12.51 -18.06 -21.27
CA VAL A 635 -11.67 -17.95 -20.08
C VAL A 635 -10.73 -16.76 -20.25
N PHE A 636 -10.96 -15.70 -19.47
CA PHE A 636 -10.05 -14.55 -19.44
C PHE A 636 -8.99 -14.80 -18.37
N PRO A 637 -7.69 -14.85 -18.71
CA PRO A 637 -6.64 -14.91 -17.70
C PRO A 637 -6.61 -13.56 -16.95
N THR A 638 -6.69 -13.59 -15.62
CA THR A 638 -6.53 -12.36 -14.80
C THR A 638 -5.10 -12.23 -14.31
N LYS A 639 -4.33 -13.33 -14.25
CA LYS A 639 -2.90 -13.28 -13.93
C LYS A 639 -2.10 -12.75 -15.13
N PRO A 640 -1.30 -11.67 -14.99
CA PRO A 640 -0.36 -11.26 -16.02
C PRO A 640 0.71 -12.35 -16.21
N GLY A 641 0.94 -12.79 -17.45
CA GLY A 641 1.91 -13.83 -17.77
C GLY A 641 1.54 -14.67 -18.99
N ARG A 642 2.35 -15.70 -19.24
CA ARG A 642 2.21 -16.63 -20.38
C ARG A 642 1.18 -17.71 -20.06
N HIS A 643 0.18 -17.89 -20.93
CA HIS A 643 -0.89 -18.87 -20.75
C HIS A 643 -1.09 -19.70 -22.01
N SER A 644 -1.23 -21.02 -21.87
CA SER A 644 -1.44 -21.92 -23.02
C SER A 644 -2.84 -21.75 -23.61
N GLY A 645 -2.96 -21.75 -24.94
CA GLY A 645 -4.23 -21.54 -25.61
C GLY A 645 -4.13 -21.55 -27.13
N LEU A 646 -5.29 -21.60 -27.80
CA LEU A 646 -5.36 -21.32 -29.23
C LEU A 646 -4.89 -19.89 -29.48
N LEU A 647 -4.20 -19.66 -30.59
CA LEU A 647 -3.80 -18.31 -31.02
C LEU A 647 -5.01 -17.44 -31.45
N LEU A 648 -6.24 -17.72 -31.01
CA LEU A 648 -7.42 -16.92 -31.32
C LEU A 648 -7.45 -15.67 -30.42
N PRO A 649 -7.68 -14.45 -30.95
CA PRO A 649 -8.13 -14.08 -32.31
C PRO A 649 -7.02 -13.67 -33.30
N GLN A 650 -5.78 -14.14 -33.15
CA GLN A 650 -4.66 -13.86 -34.06
C GLN A 650 -4.70 -14.61 -35.41
N VAL A 651 -5.75 -15.40 -35.67
CA VAL A 651 -5.95 -16.04 -36.98
C VAL A 651 -6.30 -14.95 -38.01
N GLU A 652 -5.37 -14.69 -38.92
CA GLU A 652 -5.54 -13.67 -39.94
C GLU A 652 -6.28 -14.23 -41.15
N PHE A 653 -7.34 -13.54 -41.57
CA PHE A 653 -8.01 -13.78 -42.85
C PHE A 653 -7.77 -12.57 -43.74
N GLY A 654 -7.15 -12.78 -44.90
CA GLY A 654 -6.74 -11.68 -45.75
C GLY A 654 -6.65 -12.01 -47.22
N PHE A 655 -6.17 -11.03 -47.98
CA PHE A 655 -5.88 -11.14 -49.40
C PHE A 655 -4.53 -10.49 -49.67
N SER A 656 -3.64 -11.17 -50.39
CA SER A 656 -2.41 -10.61 -50.96
C SER A 656 -2.46 -10.65 -52.48
N SER A 657 -1.76 -9.74 -53.16
CA SER A 657 -1.75 -9.69 -54.63
C SER A 657 -1.05 -10.87 -55.28
N GLN A 658 -0.05 -11.47 -54.61
CA GLN A 658 0.59 -12.72 -55.03
C GLN A 658 -0.14 -13.97 -54.54
N GLY A 659 -0.45 -14.08 -53.24
CA GLY A 659 -0.98 -15.32 -52.64
C GLY A 659 -2.52 -15.44 -52.58
N GLY A 660 -3.24 -14.41 -53.03
CA GLY A 660 -4.70 -14.38 -53.01
C GLY A 660 -5.27 -14.43 -51.59
N GLN A 661 -6.43 -15.07 -51.43
CA GLN A 661 -7.03 -15.28 -50.12
C GLN A 661 -6.16 -16.18 -49.25
N PHE A 662 -5.93 -15.82 -47.99
CA PHE A 662 -5.14 -16.61 -47.07
C PHE A 662 -5.78 -16.72 -45.68
N VAL A 663 -5.41 -17.80 -44.98
CA VAL A 663 -5.58 -17.98 -43.53
C VAL A 663 -4.18 -18.13 -42.94
N ARG A 664 -3.80 -17.27 -42.00
CA ARG A 664 -2.46 -17.32 -41.37
C ARG A 664 -2.56 -17.40 -39.86
N ASN A 665 -1.48 -17.84 -39.21
CA ASN A 665 -1.33 -17.90 -37.76
C ASN A 665 -2.37 -18.79 -37.05
N ALA A 666 -2.92 -19.79 -37.75
CA ALA A 666 -3.80 -20.78 -37.13
C ALA A 666 -2.95 -21.76 -36.33
N GLY A 667 -2.97 -21.66 -34.99
CA GLY A 667 -2.03 -22.40 -34.16
C GLY A 667 -2.36 -22.48 -32.67
N TYR A 668 -1.44 -23.07 -31.92
CA TYR A 668 -1.52 -23.26 -30.49
C TYR A 668 -0.24 -22.76 -29.81
N TYR A 669 -0.41 -21.97 -28.76
CA TYR A 669 0.65 -21.54 -27.86
C TYR A 669 0.66 -22.43 -26.62
N TYR A 670 1.82 -22.99 -26.30
CA TYR A 670 2.04 -23.90 -25.18
C TYR A 670 3.17 -23.38 -24.29
N ALA A 671 2.84 -23.02 -23.06
CA ALA A 671 3.80 -22.62 -22.03
C ALA A 671 3.83 -23.70 -20.93
N PRO A 672 4.71 -24.72 -21.03
CA PRO A 672 4.78 -25.81 -20.06
C PRO A 672 5.29 -25.38 -18.68
N ASN A 673 6.10 -24.32 -18.60
CA ASN A 673 6.66 -23.78 -17.37
C ASN A 673 7.06 -22.29 -17.54
N ASP A 674 7.60 -21.67 -16.49
CA ASP A 674 7.99 -20.25 -16.49
C ASP A 674 9.30 -19.95 -17.25
N TYR A 675 10.01 -20.98 -17.72
CA TYR A 675 11.32 -20.84 -18.36
C TYR A 675 11.28 -21.11 -19.86
N MET A 676 10.26 -21.77 -20.39
CA MET A 676 10.16 -22.05 -21.83
C MET A 676 8.73 -21.98 -22.35
N ASP A 677 8.60 -21.67 -23.65
CA ASP A 677 7.36 -21.75 -24.39
C ASP A 677 7.58 -22.38 -25.77
N PHE A 678 6.47 -22.75 -26.39
CA PHE A 678 6.41 -23.38 -27.69
C PHE A 678 5.16 -22.91 -28.44
N THR A 679 5.33 -22.48 -29.68
CA THR A 679 4.24 -22.04 -30.55
C THR A 679 4.29 -22.85 -31.83
N VAL A 680 3.16 -23.42 -32.23
CA VAL A 680 3.01 -24.05 -33.55
C VAL A 680 1.88 -23.38 -34.29
N SER A 681 2.13 -22.94 -35.51
CA SER A 681 1.14 -22.29 -36.34
C SER A 681 1.20 -22.76 -37.80
N GLY A 682 0.07 -22.69 -38.47
CA GLY A 682 -0.10 -23.02 -39.88
C GLY A 682 -0.67 -21.86 -40.67
N ASP A 683 -0.16 -21.68 -41.89
CA ASP A 683 -0.71 -20.79 -42.90
C ASP A 683 -1.15 -21.57 -44.13
N TYR A 684 -2.21 -21.09 -44.77
CA TYR A 684 -2.72 -21.59 -46.04
C TYR A 684 -3.03 -20.44 -47.01
N TYR A 685 -2.58 -20.58 -48.25
CA TYR A 685 -2.82 -19.62 -49.34
C TYR A 685 -3.64 -20.26 -50.45
N ARG A 686 -4.60 -19.53 -51.00
CA ARG A 686 -5.56 -20.04 -51.98
C ARG A 686 -5.12 -19.83 -53.44
N ALA A 687 -4.54 -18.68 -53.80
CA ALA A 687 -4.19 -18.42 -55.20
C ALA A 687 -3.00 -19.30 -55.66
N ASP A 688 -2.00 -19.45 -54.79
CA ASP A 688 -0.97 -20.48 -54.91
C ASP A 688 -1.16 -21.48 -53.77
N PRO A 689 -1.79 -22.64 -54.02
CA PRO A 689 -2.03 -23.67 -53.00
C PRO A 689 -0.73 -24.06 -52.32
N SER A 690 -0.55 -23.54 -51.11
CA SER A 690 0.67 -23.72 -50.33
C SER A 690 0.32 -23.76 -48.85
N PHE A 691 1.01 -24.65 -48.15
CA PHE A 691 0.87 -24.85 -46.71
C PHE A 691 2.20 -24.56 -46.04
N VAL A 692 2.19 -23.70 -45.04
CA VAL A 692 3.38 -23.36 -44.25
C VAL A 692 3.12 -23.74 -42.80
N LEU A 693 3.95 -24.60 -42.25
CA LEU A 693 3.99 -24.93 -40.83
C LEU A 693 5.16 -24.18 -40.18
N ARG A 694 4.91 -23.53 -39.05
CA ARG A 694 5.93 -22.86 -38.25
C ARG A 694 5.94 -23.43 -36.84
N ALA A 695 7.14 -23.58 -36.28
CA ALA A 695 7.37 -23.99 -34.92
C ALA A 695 8.39 -23.06 -34.27
N GLU A 696 8.05 -22.51 -33.12
CA GLU A 696 8.88 -21.56 -32.38
C GLU A 696 9.01 -22.00 -30.94
N SER A 697 10.17 -21.85 -30.34
CA SER A 697 10.39 -22.10 -28.92
C SER A 697 11.35 -21.08 -28.37
N PHE A 698 10.95 -20.42 -27.28
CA PHE A 698 11.82 -19.53 -26.53
C PHE A 698 12.08 -20.13 -25.17
N TYR A 699 13.33 -20.06 -24.70
CA TYR A 699 13.68 -20.55 -23.37
C TYR A 699 14.70 -19.64 -22.69
N LYS A 700 14.52 -19.42 -21.39
CA LYS A 700 15.36 -18.58 -20.56
C LYS A 700 15.31 -19.02 -19.10
N LEU A 701 16.47 -19.43 -18.58
CA LEU A 701 16.72 -19.63 -17.17
C LEU A 701 17.80 -18.64 -16.74
N GLN A 702 17.42 -17.67 -15.90
CA GLN A 702 18.27 -16.54 -15.55
C GLN A 702 19.63 -17.01 -14.99
N TYR A 703 20.70 -16.38 -15.47
CA TYR A 703 22.10 -16.70 -15.15
C TYR A 703 22.61 -18.07 -15.62
N VAL A 704 21.76 -18.93 -16.21
CA VAL A 704 22.17 -20.28 -16.63
C VAL A 704 22.14 -20.39 -18.15
N LEU A 705 20.99 -20.21 -18.79
CA LEU A 705 20.85 -20.36 -20.24
C LEU A 705 19.75 -19.49 -20.80
N ASN A 706 19.88 -19.12 -22.07
CA ASN A 706 18.86 -18.43 -22.83
C ASN A 706 19.03 -18.72 -24.31
N GLY A 707 17.92 -18.79 -25.04
CA GLY A 707 17.95 -19.06 -26.46
C GLY A 707 16.57 -19.17 -27.07
N TYR A 708 16.56 -19.40 -28.37
CA TYR A 708 15.36 -19.64 -29.12
C TYR A 708 15.64 -20.63 -30.25
N PHE A 709 14.58 -21.27 -30.71
CA PHE A 709 14.58 -22.13 -31.86
C PHE A 709 13.35 -21.81 -32.71
N THR A 710 13.57 -21.67 -34.00
CA THR A 710 12.53 -21.39 -34.99
C THR A 710 12.73 -22.32 -36.17
N GLY A 711 11.66 -22.99 -36.57
CA GLY A 711 11.62 -23.87 -37.72
C GLY A 711 10.42 -23.52 -38.57
N SER A 712 10.58 -23.60 -39.88
CA SER A 712 9.46 -23.51 -40.81
C SER A 712 9.58 -24.56 -41.91
N PHE A 713 8.44 -25.10 -42.31
CA PHE A 713 8.31 -26.08 -43.36
C PHE A 713 7.21 -25.60 -44.31
N ARG A 714 7.53 -25.58 -45.60
CA ARG A 714 6.64 -25.14 -46.67
C ARG A 714 6.46 -26.27 -47.66
N ARG A 715 5.21 -26.52 -48.01
CA ARG A 715 4.83 -27.34 -49.15
C ARG A 715 4.08 -26.45 -50.13
N ASP A 716 4.58 -26.42 -51.35
CA ASP A 716 3.97 -25.68 -52.47
C ASP A 716 3.57 -26.66 -53.55
N ASP A 717 2.26 -26.79 -53.73
CA ASP A 717 1.67 -27.78 -54.61
C ASP A 717 1.73 -27.34 -56.09
N ARG A 718 2.00 -26.06 -56.40
CA ARG A 718 2.14 -25.56 -57.78
C ARG A 718 3.42 -26.07 -58.45
N VAL A 719 4.51 -26.07 -57.71
CA VAL A 719 5.85 -26.52 -58.17
C VAL A 719 6.27 -27.85 -57.56
N SER A 720 5.40 -28.50 -56.79
CA SER A 720 5.70 -29.74 -56.06
C SER A 720 7.00 -29.64 -55.23
N SER A 721 7.21 -28.49 -54.61
CA SER A 721 8.43 -28.18 -53.85
C SER A 721 8.19 -28.29 -52.36
N GLN A 722 9.21 -28.79 -51.65
CA GLN A 722 9.22 -28.87 -50.18
C GLN A 722 10.46 -28.14 -49.69
N ASP A 723 10.25 -27.02 -49.01
CA ASP A 723 11.31 -26.22 -48.44
C ASP A 723 11.20 -26.17 -46.92
N TYR A 724 12.34 -26.02 -46.28
CA TYR A 724 12.44 -25.79 -44.84
C TYR A 724 13.48 -24.72 -44.53
N SER A 725 13.30 -24.07 -43.38
CA SER A 725 14.34 -23.28 -42.74
C SER A 725 14.39 -23.56 -41.24
N PHE A 726 15.60 -23.52 -40.71
CA PHE A 726 15.86 -23.65 -39.28
C PHE A 726 16.79 -22.53 -38.86
N SER A 727 16.38 -21.79 -37.84
CA SER A 727 17.21 -20.79 -37.18
C SER A 727 17.09 -20.91 -35.68
N GLY A 728 18.19 -20.70 -34.96
CA GLY A 728 18.16 -20.72 -33.52
C GLY A 728 19.47 -20.25 -32.93
N ASP A 729 19.39 -19.66 -31.74
CA ASP A 729 20.55 -19.25 -30.96
C ASP A 729 20.42 -19.82 -29.55
N HIS A 730 21.56 -20.16 -28.97
CA HIS A 730 21.68 -20.68 -27.62
C HIS A 730 22.88 -20.04 -26.93
N SER A 731 22.70 -19.55 -25.72
CA SER A 731 23.75 -19.04 -24.86
C SER A 731 23.60 -19.66 -23.49
N GLN A 732 24.64 -20.32 -23.00
CA GLN A 732 24.65 -20.99 -21.71
C GLN A 732 25.95 -20.71 -20.97
N GLU A 733 25.82 -20.31 -19.71
CA GLU A 733 26.91 -20.18 -18.76
C GLU A 733 26.99 -21.51 -17.99
N LEU A 734 27.90 -22.40 -18.39
CA LEU A 734 28.09 -23.71 -17.74
C LEU A 734 28.78 -23.56 -16.37
N SER A 735 29.63 -22.54 -16.22
CA SER A 735 30.21 -22.05 -14.97
C SER A 735 30.64 -20.59 -15.17
N PRO A 736 30.96 -19.80 -14.13
CA PRO A 736 31.45 -18.41 -14.29
C PRO A 736 32.72 -18.25 -15.15
N ARG A 737 33.37 -19.38 -15.49
CA ARG A 737 34.56 -19.44 -16.34
C ARG A 737 34.30 -20.14 -17.67
N THR A 738 33.14 -20.77 -17.86
CA THR A 738 32.83 -21.61 -19.02
C THR A 738 31.54 -21.16 -19.68
N ARG A 739 31.62 -20.75 -20.94
CA ARG A 739 30.48 -20.29 -21.72
C ARG A 739 30.35 -21.08 -23.02
N LEU A 740 29.13 -21.54 -23.29
CA LEU A 740 28.73 -22.18 -24.54
C LEU A 740 27.81 -21.22 -25.32
N LEU A 741 28.13 -21.00 -26.58
CA LEU A 741 27.31 -20.25 -27.54
C LEU A 741 27.07 -21.13 -28.75
N ALA A 742 25.82 -21.29 -29.18
CA ALA A 742 25.48 -21.94 -30.43
C ALA A 742 24.57 -21.02 -31.24
N GLY A 743 24.77 -21.02 -32.55
CA GLY A 743 23.90 -20.36 -33.52
C GLY A 743 23.76 -21.28 -34.72
N ALA A 744 22.54 -21.53 -35.15
CA ALA A 744 22.22 -22.38 -36.29
C ALA A 744 21.39 -21.57 -37.28
N ASN A 745 21.78 -21.61 -38.56
CA ASN A 745 21.05 -21.00 -39.66
C ASN A 745 21.15 -21.92 -40.88
N PHE A 746 20.02 -22.51 -41.25
CA PHE A 746 19.91 -23.47 -42.34
C PHE A 746 18.69 -23.15 -43.20
N VAL A 747 18.86 -23.28 -44.51
CA VAL A 747 17.78 -23.20 -45.48
C VAL A 747 17.94 -24.33 -46.49
N SER A 748 16.82 -24.87 -46.94
CA SER A 748 16.73 -25.89 -47.99
C SER A 748 17.16 -25.37 -49.37
N SER A 749 16.68 -24.17 -49.76
CA SER A 749 16.94 -23.57 -51.06
C SER A 749 17.14 -22.05 -50.94
N ARG A 750 17.89 -21.48 -51.90
CA ARG A 750 18.04 -20.03 -52.05
C ARG A 750 16.70 -19.34 -52.33
N ASP A 751 15.84 -20.01 -53.10
CA ASP A 751 14.56 -19.48 -53.52
C ASP A 751 13.62 -19.30 -52.33
N TYR A 752 13.61 -20.26 -51.39
CA TYR A 752 12.87 -20.13 -50.12
C TYR A 752 13.16 -18.82 -49.39
N GLN A 753 14.44 -18.44 -49.35
CA GLN A 753 14.87 -17.24 -48.64
C GLN A 753 14.55 -15.95 -49.40
N ARG A 754 14.42 -15.99 -50.73
CA ARG A 754 14.15 -14.82 -51.58
C ARG A 754 12.68 -14.57 -51.86
N ASP A 755 11.84 -15.58 -51.61
CA ASP A 755 10.41 -15.54 -51.92
C ASP A 755 9.66 -14.50 -51.06
N PRO A 756 9.08 -13.45 -51.68
CA PRO A 756 8.29 -12.45 -50.96
C PRO A 756 6.98 -12.99 -50.38
N GLN A 757 6.41 -14.09 -50.87
CA GLN A 757 5.04 -14.50 -50.52
C GLN A 757 4.90 -15.03 -49.08
N TYR A 758 5.98 -15.56 -48.50
CA TYR A 758 5.94 -16.44 -47.31
C TYR A 758 6.51 -15.82 -46.02
N GLY A 759 6.74 -14.51 -45.97
CA GLY A 759 7.02 -13.79 -44.72
C GLY A 759 8.49 -13.54 -44.37
N THR A 760 9.41 -13.65 -45.33
CA THR A 760 10.81 -13.28 -45.12
C THR A 760 10.99 -11.77 -45.26
N ASN A 761 11.57 -11.10 -44.27
CA ASN A 761 11.85 -9.67 -44.39
C ASN A 761 12.94 -9.42 -45.45
N LEU A 762 12.99 -8.20 -46.00
CA LEU A 762 13.97 -7.84 -47.03
C LEU A 762 15.42 -8.11 -46.60
N GLY A 763 15.75 -7.89 -45.32
CA GLY A 763 17.07 -8.21 -44.78
C GLY A 763 17.44 -9.69 -44.92
N ASN A 764 16.52 -10.59 -44.54
CA ASN A 764 16.71 -12.03 -44.69
C ASN A 764 16.75 -12.43 -46.17
N ARG A 765 15.98 -11.79 -47.05
CA ARG A 765 15.99 -12.04 -48.51
C ARG A 765 17.30 -11.64 -49.17
N LEU A 766 17.98 -10.62 -48.65
CA LEU A 766 19.28 -10.14 -49.11
C LEU A 766 20.46 -10.93 -48.51
N ASN A 767 20.22 -11.82 -47.54
CA ASN A 767 21.28 -12.61 -46.92
C ASN A 767 21.79 -13.70 -47.87
N ARG A 768 22.98 -13.47 -48.43
CA ARG A 768 23.70 -14.43 -49.26
C ARG A 768 24.43 -15.52 -48.45
N PHE A 769 24.90 -15.19 -47.24
CA PHE A 769 25.72 -16.09 -46.42
C PHE A 769 24.94 -16.61 -45.22
N LEU A 770 24.83 -17.95 -45.11
CA LEU A 770 24.29 -18.61 -43.92
C LEU A 770 25.43 -19.08 -43.05
N THR A 771 25.44 -18.64 -41.79
CA THR A 771 26.49 -19.00 -40.83
C THR A 771 25.88 -19.73 -39.64
N SER A 772 26.40 -20.92 -39.37
CA SER A 772 26.14 -21.70 -38.16
C SER A 772 27.45 -21.84 -37.38
N LYS A 773 27.40 -21.69 -36.06
CA LYS A 773 28.56 -21.69 -35.19
C LYS A 773 28.24 -22.35 -33.86
N LEU A 774 29.18 -23.12 -33.33
CA LEU A 774 29.19 -23.63 -31.97
C LEU A 774 30.52 -23.23 -31.35
N TYR A 775 30.47 -22.53 -30.24
CA TYR A 775 31.60 -21.86 -29.63
C TYR A 775 31.59 -22.12 -28.13
N LEU A 776 32.66 -22.73 -27.62
CA LEU A 776 32.86 -23.01 -26.20
C LEU A 776 34.12 -22.30 -25.75
N THR A 777 34.03 -21.45 -24.72
CA THR A 777 35.20 -20.85 -24.07
C THR A 777 35.29 -21.28 -22.63
N HIS A 778 36.49 -21.63 -22.19
CA HIS A 778 36.83 -21.84 -20.79
C HIS A 778 38.02 -20.96 -20.40
N ASN A 779 37.82 -20.01 -19.51
CA ASN A 779 38.83 -19.07 -19.03
C ASN A 779 39.34 -19.49 -17.65
N ALA A 780 40.43 -20.27 -17.62
CA ALA A 780 41.16 -20.55 -16.39
C ALA A 780 42.14 -19.41 -16.06
N ASP A 781 42.56 -19.30 -14.79
CA ASP A 781 43.46 -18.22 -14.34
C ASP A 781 44.84 -18.24 -15.05
N TRP A 782 45.21 -19.38 -15.63
CA TRP A 782 46.49 -19.63 -16.28
C TRP A 782 46.38 -19.77 -17.81
N ALA A 783 45.20 -20.05 -18.37
CA ALA A 783 44.98 -20.20 -19.80
C ALA A 783 43.51 -20.01 -20.17
N SER A 784 43.26 -19.46 -21.35
CA SER A 784 41.97 -19.44 -22.01
C SER A 784 41.93 -20.49 -23.11
N PHE A 785 40.96 -21.38 -23.04
CA PHE A 785 40.66 -22.41 -24.02
C PHE A 785 39.44 -21.99 -24.82
N THR A 786 39.50 -22.15 -26.13
CA THR A 786 38.38 -21.88 -27.03
C THR A 786 38.27 -23.01 -28.03
N ALA A 787 37.08 -23.59 -28.15
CA ALA A 787 36.72 -24.54 -29.19
C ALA A 787 35.61 -23.92 -30.06
N LEU A 788 35.82 -23.94 -31.37
CA LEU A 788 34.91 -23.43 -32.37
C LEU A 788 34.63 -24.52 -33.41
N VAL A 789 33.35 -24.65 -33.75
CA VAL A 789 32.89 -25.29 -34.96
C VAL A 789 32.14 -24.21 -35.73
N ASP A 790 32.55 -23.91 -36.94
CA ASP A 790 31.86 -22.95 -37.80
C ASP A 790 31.54 -23.58 -39.16
N ARG A 791 30.39 -23.21 -39.70
CA ARG A 791 29.89 -23.59 -41.01
C ARG A 791 29.34 -22.36 -41.67
N ARG A 792 29.92 -21.97 -42.80
CA ARG A 792 29.46 -20.87 -43.65
C ARG A 792 29.09 -21.40 -45.02
N GLN A 793 27.86 -21.15 -45.44
CA GLN A 793 27.34 -21.50 -46.75
C GLN A 793 27.06 -20.23 -47.56
N ASP A 794 27.51 -20.19 -48.81
CA ASP A 794 27.21 -19.13 -49.78
C ASP A 794 26.17 -19.65 -50.77
N LEU A 795 24.99 -19.01 -50.77
CA LEU A 795 23.88 -19.41 -51.64
C LEU A 795 24.07 -19.01 -53.11
N ASP A 796 25.04 -18.15 -53.41
CA ASP A 796 25.28 -17.56 -54.75
C ASP A 796 26.66 -17.92 -55.32
N ALA A 797 27.43 -18.80 -54.67
CA ALA A 797 28.81 -19.12 -55.09
C ALA A 797 28.90 -19.61 -56.55
N ASP A 798 27.94 -20.43 -56.98
CA ASP A 798 27.90 -21.01 -58.32
C ASP A 798 27.61 -19.99 -59.43
N GLU A 799 26.91 -18.88 -59.11
CA GLU A 799 26.64 -17.82 -60.07
C GLU A 799 27.91 -17.08 -60.49
N SER A 800 28.95 -17.07 -59.65
CA SER A 800 30.22 -16.40 -59.97
C SER A 800 30.96 -17.00 -61.17
N ILE A 801 30.60 -18.22 -61.59
CA ILE A 801 31.17 -18.90 -62.75
C ILE A 801 30.22 -18.83 -63.96
N ARG A 802 28.93 -18.50 -63.75
CA ARG A 802 27.95 -18.39 -64.83
C ARG A 802 28.09 -17.02 -65.50
N PHE A 803 28.49 -17.01 -66.77
CA PHE A 803 28.45 -15.82 -67.61
C PHE A 803 27.05 -15.67 -68.21
N ARG A 804 26.48 -14.46 -68.16
CA ARG A 804 25.22 -14.12 -68.83
C ARG A 804 25.57 -13.17 -69.97
N ASP A 805 25.33 -13.62 -71.20
CA ASP A 805 25.73 -12.88 -72.40
C ASP A 805 24.92 -11.59 -72.56
N GLY A 806 25.64 -10.52 -72.86
CA GLY A 806 25.10 -9.17 -72.99
C GLY A 806 26.22 -8.15 -73.17
N PHE A 807 26.80 -8.12 -74.37
CA PHE A 807 27.80 -7.16 -74.86
C PHE A 807 29.24 -7.31 -74.32
N GLY A 808 30.09 -7.98 -75.11
CA GLY A 808 31.55 -7.77 -75.09
C GLY A 808 32.41 -9.03 -74.94
N GLY A 809 32.60 -9.76 -76.04
CA GLY A 809 33.64 -10.76 -76.33
C GLY A 809 34.58 -11.20 -75.20
N LEU A 810 34.10 -11.97 -74.24
CA LEU A 810 34.93 -12.70 -73.28
C LEU A 810 34.76 -14.20 -73.49
N THR A 811 35.89 -14.90 -73.55
CA THR A 811 35.97 -16.35 -73.69
C THR A 811 35.26 -17.06 -72.53
N PRO A 812 34.54 -18.17 -72.77
CA PRO A 812 33.94 -18.96 -71.71
C PRO A 812 35.02 -19.42 -70.70
N PRO A 813 34.71 -19.47 -69.39
CA PRO A 813 35.69 -19.76 -68.34
C PRO A 813 36.22 -21.18 -68.53
N ALA A 814 37.53 -21.35 -68.69
CA ALA A 814 38.16 -22.64 -69.01
C ALA A 814 37.70 -23.79 -68.09
N ILE A 815 37.63 -25.00 -68.63
CA ILE A 815 37.36 -26.21 -67.83
C ILE A 815 38.38 -26.28 -66.67
N GLY A 816 37.89 -26.52 -65.45
CA GLY A 816 38.70 -26.46 -64.23
C GLY A 816 38.70 -25.09 -63.52
N THR A 817 38.07 -24.05 -64.08
CA THR A 817 37.92 -22.76 -63.40
C THR A 817 37.06 -22.92 -62.14
N LEU A 818 37.58 -22.47 -61.00
CA LEU A 818 36.92 -22.54 -59.69
C LEU A 818 36.12 -21.26 -59.40
N ALA A 819 35.03 -21.39 -58.63
CA ALA A 819 34.31 -20.24 -58.08
C ALA A 819 35.24 -19.38 -57.22
N ALA A 820 35.02 -18.07 -57.28
CA ALA A 820 35.79 -17.09 -56.50
C ALA A 820 35.61 -17.30 -54.98
N LEU A 821 34.41 -17.72 -54.56
CA LEU A 821 34.07 -18.05 -53.18
C LEU A 821 33.61 -19.51 -53.07
N PRO A 822 33.89 -20.20 -51.96
CA PRO A 822 33.38 -21.54 -51.73
C PRO A 822 31.88 -21.53 -51.43
N ASN A 823 31.18 -22.53 -51.96
CA ASN A 823 29.77 -22.84 -51.64
C ASN A 823 29.60 -23.15 -50.15
N LEU A 824 30.56 -23.88 -49.59
CA LEU A 824 30.57 -24.29 -48.20
C LEU A 824 31.99 -24.17 -47.66
N LEU A 825 32.11 -23.59 -46.48
CA LEU A 825 33.33 -23.48 -45.72
C LEU A 825 33.03 -23.93 -44.28
N GLU A 826 33.72 -24.94 -43.80
CA GLU A 826 33.51 -25.51 -42.46
C GLU A 826 34.85 -25.61 -41.72
N SER A 827 34.95 -25.05 -40.50
CA SER A 827 36.07 -25.32 -39.60
C SER A 827 35.58 -26.19 -38.45
N ALA A 828 35.96 -27.46 -38.46
CA ALA A 828 35.44 -28.46 -37.52
C ALA A 828 36.47 -29.59 -37.26
N PRO A 829 37.11 -29.62 -36.07
CA PRO A 829 37.13 -28.61 -35.02
C PRO A 829 38.23 -27.55 -35.24
N GLN A 830 38.02 -26.34 -34.72
CA GLN A 830 39.08 -25.37 -34.41
C GLN A 830 39.22 -25.26 -32.89
N MET A 831 40.42 -25.49 -32.36
CA MET A 831 40.70 -25.41 -30.93
C MET A 831 41.91 -24.50 -30.71
N SER A 832 41.80 -23.54 -29.81
CA SER A 832 42.87 -22.62 -29.45
C SER A 832 43.07 -22.53 -27.95
N VAL A 833 44.33 -22.47 -27.54
CA VAL A 833 44.75 -22.20 -26.16
C VAL A 833 45.59 -20.94 -26.17
N SER A 834 45.28 -19.99 -25.29
CA SER A 834 46.04 -18.77 -25.11
C SER A 834 46.41 -18.59 -23.65
N PHE A 835 47.65 -18.22 -23.38
CA PHE A 835 48.13 -17.94 -22.03
C PHE A 835 48.01 -16.43 -21.77
N PRO A 836 47.52 -15.99 -20.60
CA PRO A 836 47.42 -14.59 -20.26
C PRO A 836 48.79 -13.91 -20.41
N THR A 837 48.79 -12.70 -20.98
CA THR A 837 50.01 -11.92 -21.07
C THR A 837 50.44 -11.50 -19.67
N ARG A 838 51.58 -12.01 -19.21
CA ARG A 838 52.13 -11.71 -17.88
C ARG A 838 53.51 -11.09 -18.04
N SER A 839 53.87 -10.18 -17.13
CA SER A 839 55.25 -9.72 -17.07
C SER A 839 56.14 -10.87 -16.58
N LEU A 840 57.30 -11.03 -17.18
CA LEU A 840 58.27 -12.06 -16.78
C LEU A 840 58.68 -11.90 -15.32
N GLY A 841 58.76 -10.66 -14.83
CA GLY A 841 59.01 -10.35 -13.42
C GLY A 841 57.91 -10.80 -12.44
N SER A 842 56.68 -11.04 -12.92
CA SER A 842 55.54 -11.47 -12.08
C SER A 842 55.38 -13.00 -12.00
N ILE A 843 56.16 -13.76 -12.78
CA ILE A 843 56.11 -15.23 -12.78
C ILE A 843 56.60 -15.73 -11.43
N SER A 844 55.89 -16.68 -10.81
CA SER A 844 56.20 -17.18 -9.45
C SER A 844 57.66 -17.60 -9.25
N ALA A 845 58.28 -18.23 -10.26
CA ALA A 845 59.68 -18.63 -10.24
C ALA A 845 60.69 -17.46 -10.26
N ILE A 846 60.29 -16.29 -10.76
CA ILE A 846 61.15 -15.11 -10.95
C ILE A 846 60.80 -14.01 -9.93
N LYS A 847 59.57 -14.00 -9.41
CA LYS A 847 58.98 -12.95 -8.57
C LYS A 847 59.83 -12.58 -7.35
N ASN A 848 60.54 -13.55 -6.77
CA ASN A 848 61.39 -13.36 -5.59
C ASN A 848 62.89 -13.28 -5.93
N SER A 849 63.26 -13.16 -7.20
CA SER A 849 64.65 -13.06 -7.67
C SER A 849 65.05 -11.60 -7.92
N PRO A 850 66.36 -11.27 -7.93
CA PRO A 850 66.82 -9.93 -8.31
C PRO A 850 66.44 -9.54 -9.76
N PHE A 851 66.05 -10.52 -10.58
CA PHE A 851 65.61 -10.31 -11.95
C PHE A 851 64.13 -9.91 -12.05
N ALA A 852 63.35 -9.93 -10.97
CA ALA A 852 61.92 -9.58 -11.00
C ALA A 852 61.66 -8.14 -11.48
N LYS A 853 62.42 -7.17 -10.95
CA LYS A 853 62.30 -5.76 -11.32
C LYS A 853 62.71 -5.49 -12.79
N PRO A 854 63.89 -5.91 -13.28
CA PRO A 854 64.29 -5.65 -14.66
C PRO A 854 63.44 -6.39 -15.69
N LEU A 855 62.88 -7.56 -15.34
CA LEU A 855 61.96 -8.31 -16.18
C LEU A 855 60.49 -7.88 -16.02
N GLY A 856 60.21 -6.90 -15.15
CA GLY A 856 58.87 -6.41 -14.87
C GLY A 856 58.22 -5.67 -16.05
N THR A 857 59.04 -5.16 -16.98
CA THR A 857 58.59 -4.47 -18.20
C THR A 857 58.50 -5.40 -19.43
N MET A 858 58.97 -6.64 -19.30
CA MET A 858 58.95 -7.64 -20.36
C MET A 858 57.69 -8.50 -20.27
N TYR A 859 56.84 -8.43 -21.27
CA TYR A 859 55.58 -9.16 -21.36
C TYR A 859 55.71 -10.34 -22.31
N LEU A 860 55.31 -11.52 -21.84
CA LEU A 860 55.27 -12.76 -22.63
C LEU A 860 53.82 -13.08 -23.03
N SER A 861 53.62 -13.42 -24.30
CA SER A 861 52.36 -13.97 -24.82
C SER A 861 52.63 -15.27 -25.59
N LEU A 862 51.77 -16.25 -25.39
CA LEU A 862 51.84 -17.56 -26.02
C LEU A 862 50.43 -18.01 -26.41
N SER A 863 50.27 -18.48 -27.64
CA SER A 863 49.03 -19.08 -28.11
C SER A 863 49.31 -20.27 -29.03
N ALA A 864 48.40 -21.23 -29.04
CA ALA A 864 48.42 -22.39 -29.91
C ALA A 864 47.02 -22.57 -30.50
N THR A 865 46.91 -22.84 -31.80
CA THR A 865 45.65 -23.15 -32.47
C THR A 865 45.84 -24.37 -33.34
N VAL A 866 44.90 -25.32 -33.27
CA VAL A 866 44.78 -26.45 -34.18
C VAL A 866 43.44 -26.36 -34.86
N GLN A 867 43.39 -26.62 -36.17
CA GLN A 867 42.15 -26.55 -36.91
C GLN A 867 42.12 -27.55 -38.07
N ARG A 868 40.91 -27.99 -38.40
CA ARG A 868 40.59 -28.70 -39.65
C ARG A 868 39.55 -27.87 -40.40
N GLN A 869 39.85 -27.54 -41.65
CA GLN A 869 38.99 -26.76 -42.53
C GLN A 869 38.60 -27.60 -43.75
N HIS A 870 37.30 -27.70 -44.01
CA HIS A 870 36.71 -28.29 -45.18
C HIS A 870 36.12 -27.18 -46.06
N GLU A 871 36.36 -27.25 -47.37
CA GLU A 871 35.77 -26.33 -48.34
C GLU A 871 35.17 -27.13 -49.51
N ARG A 872 34.03 -26.65 -50.00
CA ARG A 872 33.39 -27.12 -51.23
C ARG A 872 33.28 -25.96 -52.20
N ARG A 873 33.76 -26.12 -53.42
CA ARG A 873 33.71 -25.09 -54.47
C ARG A 873 33.14 -25.65 -55.76
N ALA A 874 32.32 -24.87 -56.46
CA ALA A 874 32.03 -25.18 -57.85
C ALA A 874 33.26 -25.04 -58.74
N VAL A 875 33.31 -25.91 -59.75
CA VAL A 875 34.30 -25.93 -60.82
C VAL A 875 33.63 -26.19 -62.16
N VAL A 876 34.09 -25.54 -63.22
CA VAL A 876 33.63 -25.82 -64.59
C VAL A 876 34.05 -27.24 -64.98
N ALA A 877 33.08 -28.12 -65.18
CA ALA A 877 33.26 -29.51 -65.61
C ALA A 877 33.25 -29.67 -67.14
N GLY A 878 32.56 -28.77 -67.84
CA GLY A 878 32.39 -28.79 -69.29
C GLY A 878 31.39 -27.73 -69.74
N TYR A 879 30.95 -27.81 -70.99
CA TYR A 879 29.90 -26.94 -71.53
C TYR A 879 28.82 -27.82 -72.15
N ALA A 880 27.55 -27.49 -71.92
CA ALA A 880 26.44 -28.12 -72.63
C ALA A 880 26.25 -27.41 -73.97
N PRO A 881 26.26 -28.13 -75.11
CA PRO A 881 25.89 -27.55 -76.39
C PRO A 881 24.37 -27.30 -76.40
N PHE A 882 23.97 -26.06 -76.65
CA PHE A 882 22.59 -25.75 -77.04
C PHE A 882 22.45 -25.92 -78.57
N ASN A 883 21.33 -26.45 -79.06
CA ASN A 883 21.06 -26.69 -80.48
C ASN A 883 19.98 -25.71 -80.99
N PRO A 884 19.85 -25.43 -82.29
CA PRO A 884 20.74 -24.67 -83.17
C PRO A 884 20.03 -23.39 -83.67
N ASP A 885 20.50 -22.21 -83.27
CA ASP A 885 20.20 -20.97 -84.01
C ASP A 885 21.54 -20.41 -84.52
N PRO A 886 21.73 -20.11 -85.82
CA PRO A 886 23.06 -19.93 -86.40
C PRO A 886 23.80 -18.65 -85.97
N VAL A 887 23.26 -17.87 -85.02
CA VAL A 887 23.70 -16.48 -84.78
C VAL A 887 24.17 -16.24 -83.33
N THR A 888 23.98 -17.17 -82.39
CA THR A 888 24.41 -16.98 -80.99
C THR A 888 24.94 -18.27 -80.37
N ILE A 889 26.25 -18.30 -80.05
CA ILE A 889 26.91 -19.39 -79.32
C ILE A 889 26.74 -19.12 -77.81
N ASP A 890 25.56 -19.40 -77.24
CA ASP A 890 25.37 -19.37 -75.79
C ASP A 890 25.70 -20.76 -75.22
N SER A 891 26.94 -20.95 -74.77
CA SER A 891 27.39 -22.20 -74.13
C SER A 891 27.22 -22.11 -72.61
N THR A 892 26.22 -22.77 -72.04
CA THR A 892 26.09 -22.87 -70.57
C THR A 892 27.17 -23.77 -69.97
N ALA A 893 27.98 -23.22 -69.05
CA ALA A 893 28.98 -23.97 -68.29
C ALA A 893 28.31 -24.99 -67.37
N LEU A 894 28.68 -26.27 -67.53
CA LEU A 894 28.34 -27.34 -66.60
C LEU A 894 29.25 -27.23 -65.37
N LEU A 895 28.64 -27.16 -64.19
CA LEU A 895 29.36 -27.03 -62.92
C LEU A 895 29.35 -28.36 -62.16
N THR A 896 30.48 -28.75 -61.59
CA THR A 896 30.58 -29.83 -60.60
C THR A 896 31.16 -29.28 -59.29
N GLN A 897 31.01 -30.02 -58.19
CA GLN A 897 31.51 -29.61 -56.88
C GLN A 897 32.84 -30.30 -56.56
N ARG A 898 33.82 -29.52 -56.09
CA ARG A 898 35.13 -30.01 -55.67
C ARG A 898 35.30 -29.78 -54.17
N ASP A 899 35.54 -30.87 -53.45
CA ASP A 899 35.81 -30.86 -52.02
C ASP A 899 37.32 -30.82 -51.74
N SER A 900 37.73 -30.02 -50.74
CA SER A 900 39.10 -29.90 -50.27
C SER A 900 39.09 -29.83 -48.74
N THR A 901 39.99 -30.56 -48.09
CA THR A 901 40.14 -30.55 -46.63
C THR A 901 41.60 -30.30 -46.29
N ARG A 902 41.83 -29.36 -45.36
CA ARG A 902 43.14 -29.00 -44.83
C ARG A 902 43.14 -29.11 -43.32
N SER A 903 44.23 -29.58 -42.73
CA SER A 903 44.40 -29.59 -41.27
C SER A 903 45.79 -29.11 -40.87
N GLY A 904 45.90 -28.55 -39.68
CA GLY A 904 47.20 -28.11 -39.18
C GLY A 904 47.14 -27.51 -37.79
N GLY A 905 48.30 -27.02 -37.35
CA GLY A 905 48.44 -26.25 -36.13
C GLY A 905 49.36 -25.05 -36.29
N VAL A 906 49.19 -24.03 -35.45
CA VAL A 906 50.05 -22.87 -35.35
C VAL A 906 50.28 -22.52 -33.90
N THR A 907 51.52 -22.18 -33.54
CA THR A 907 51.91 -21.69 -32.22
C THR A 907 52.56 -20.33 -32.39
N GLN A 908 52.09 -19.34 -31.65
CA GLN A 908 52.64 -17.99 -31.67
C GLN A 908 53.23 -17.65 -30.31
N PHE A 909 54.48 -17.20 -30.33
CA PHE A 909 55.21 -16.72 -29.18
C PHE A 909 55.57 -15.26 -29.43
N SER A 910 55.35 -14.37 -28.45
CA SER A 910 55.83 -13.00 -28.53
C SER A 910 56.29 -12.49 -27.18
N ILE A 911 57.43 -11.79 -27.20
CA ILE A 911 57.98 -11.07 -26.07
C ILE A 911 58.10 -9.58 -26.42
N THR A 912 57.64 -8.72 -25.52
CA THR A 912 57.64 -7.26 -25.71
C THR A 912 58.15 -6.58 -24.45
N ASP A 913 59.17 -5.72 -24.55
CA ASP A 913 59.69 -4.95 -23.42
C ASP A 913 59.20 -3.50 -23.50
N SER A 914 58.15 -3.15 -22.76
CA SER A 914 57.53 -1.82 -22.85
C SER A 914 58.07 -0.90 -21.75
N ARG A 915 58.88 0.09 -22.12
CA ARG A 915 59.50 1.04 -21.19
C ARG A 915 59.14 2.48 -21.51
N ARG A 916 58.88 3.29 -20.48
CA ARG A 916 58.70 4.73 -20.59
C ARG A 916 60.03 5.43 -20.29
N LEU A 917 60.68 5.93 -21.33
CA LEU A 917 61.91 6.72 -21.26
C LEU A 917 61.57 8.21 -21.10
N PHE A 918 62.39 8.93 -20.32
CA PHE A 918 62.29 10.38 -20.12
C PHE A 918 60.93 10.89 -19.60
N GLY A 919 60.03 10.01 -19.17
CA GLY A 919 58.68 10.37 -18.72
C GLY A 919 57.69 10.70 -19.83
N TRP A 920 58.05 10.69 -21.12
CA TRP A 920 57.14 11.04 -22.23
C TRP A 920 57.25 10.13 -23.45
N LEU A 921 58.37 9.40 -23.62
CA LEU A 921 58.60 8.52 -24.76
C LEU A 921 58.45 7.07 -24.34
N ASN A 922 57.44 6.39 -24.86
CA ASN A 922 57.31 4.95 -24.70
C ASN A 922 58.10 4.26 -25.82
N VAL A 923 58.93 3.29 -25.47
CA VAL A 923 59.69 2.45 -26.40
C VAL A 923 59.38 0.99 -26.07
N ALA A 924 58.96 0.24 -27.08
CA ALA A 924 58.58 -1.15 -26.95
C ALA A 924 59.19 -2.00 -28.09
N PRO A 925 60.44 -2.48 -27.94
CA PRO A 925 60.95 -3.55 -28.77
C PRO A 925 60.13 -4.83 -28.57
N ARG A 926 59.93 -5.55 -29.67
CA ARG A 926 59.17 -6.79 -29.75
C ARG A 926 59.93 -7.82 -30.58
N PHE A 927 59.85 -9.07 -30.15
CA PHE A 927 60.23 -10.22 -30.93
C PHE A 927 59.08 -11.22 -30.93
N SER A 928 58.68 -11.71 -32.10
CA SER A 928 57.68 -12.78 -32.21
C SER A 928 58.18 -13.91 -33.09
N ALA A 929 57.81 -15.13 -32.72
CA ALA A 929 58.08 -16.34 -33.48
C ALA A 929 56.78 -17.10 -33.71
N THR A 930 56.60 -17.61 -34.92
CA THR A 930 55.45 -18.44 -35.31
C THR A 930 55.96 -19.80 -35.72
N GLY A 931 55.50 -20.85 -35.06
CA GLY A 931 55.64 -22.24 -35.53
C GLY A 931 54.35 -22.69 -36.18
N ALA A 932 54.41 -23.43 -37.28
CA ALA A 932 53.25 -23.96 -37.98
C ALA A 932 53.48 -25.40 -38.44
N LEU A 933 52.43 -26.22 -38.37
CA LEU A 933 52.39 -27.59 -38.86
C LEU A 933 51.28 -27.69 -39.91
N PHE A 934 51.65 -28.08 -41.13
CA PHE A 934 50.72 -28.25 -42.24
C PHE A 934 50.53 -29.73 -42.54
N ASP A 935 49.30 -30.16 -42.80
CA ASP A 935 48.96 -31.50 -43.29
C ASP A 935 49.69 -31.87 -44.59
N ARG A 936 49.85 -30.91 -45.49
CA ARG A 936 50.61 -31.02 -46.72
C ARG A 936 51.15 -29.68 -47.21
N ASP A 937 52.27 -29.70 -47.93
CA ASP A 937 52.77 -28.55 -48.69
C ASP A 937 52.32 -28.60 -50.17
N VAL A 938 52.62 -27.57 -50.94
CA VAL A 938 52.31 -27.52 -52.39
C VAL A 938 53.10 -28.57 -53.20
N LEU A 939 54.19 -29.11 -52.64
CA LEU A 939 55.02 -30.15 -53.25
C LEU A 939 54.50 -31.57 -52.96
N GLY A 940 53.43 -31.72 -52.17
CA GLY A 940 52.80 -33.00 -51.83
C GLY A 940 53.37 -33.70 -50.59
N ASN A 941 54.37 -33.13 -49.91
CA ASN A 941 54.90 -33.68 -48.66
C ASN A 941 53.86 -33.56 -47.55
N ARG A 942 53.70 -34.59 -46.71
CA ARG A 942 52.70 -34.62 -45.63
C ARG A 942 53.31 -34.30 -44.27
N TRP A 943 52.53 -33.69 -43.38
CA TRP A 943 52.88 -33.35 -41.99
C TRP A 943 54.18 -32.55 -41.87
N VAL A 944 54.23 -31.40 -42.56
CA VAL A 944 55.43 -30.58 -42.66
C VAL A 944 55.38 -29.46 -41.62
N GLY A 945 56.33 -29.48 -40.69
CA GLY A 945 56.55 -28.43 -39.69
C GLY A 945 57.46 -27.32 -40.21
N THR A 946 57.17 -26.08 -39.85
CA THR A 946 57.94 -24.91 -40.24
C THR A 946 57.82 -23.78 -39.22
N GLY A 947 58.62 -22.72 -39.36
CA GLY A 947 58.50 -21.55 -38.51
C GLY A 947 59.14 -20.29 -39.08
N THR A 948 58.65 -19.14 -38.61
CA THR A 948 59.11 -17.80 -38.94
C THR A 948 59.34 -17.00 -37.67
N TRP A 949 60.06 -15.89 -37.80
CA TRP A 949 60.18 -14.90 -36.74
C TRP A 949 60.18 -13.49 -37.33
N ASN A 950 59.77 -12.53 -36.50
CA ASN A 950 59.87 -11.12 -36.79
C ASN A 950 60.33 -10.37 -35.53
N SER A 951 60.90 -9.19 -35.75
CA SER A 951 61.26 -8.28 -34.69
C SER A 951 60.90 -6.87 -35.09
N GLY A 952 60.56 -6.04 -34.11
CA GLY A 952 60.24 -4.65 -34.36
C GLY A 952 60.49 -3.79 -33.15
N ILE A 953 60.45 -2.49 -33.36
CA ILE A 953 60.50 -1.49 -32.31
C ILE A 953 59.37 -0.49 -32.55
N SER A 954 58.52 -0.31 -31.55
CA SER A 954 57.48 0.72 -31.57
C SER A 954 57.83 1.83 -30.59
N THR A 955 57.68 3.07 -31.02
CA THR A 955 57.79 4.26 -30.19
C THR A 955 56.47 5.02 -30.21
N SER A 956 56.08 5.58 -29.06
CA SER A 956 54.90 6.44 -28.96
C SER A 956 55.11 7.55 -27.94
N SER A 957 54.46 8.68 -28.17
CA SER A 957 54.46 9.83 -27.25
C SER A 957 53.04 10.35 -27.07
N THR A 958 52.84 11.23 -26.09
CA THR A 958 51.59 11.98 -25.91
C THR A 958 51.92 13.44 -25.69
N PHE A 959 51.52 14.28 -26.63
CA PHE A 959 51.61 15.73 -26.53
C PHE A 959 50.23 16.31 -26.30
N TYR A 960 50.08 17.35 -25.48
CA TYR A 960 48.80 18.03 -25.35
C TYR A 960 48.97 19.52 -25.10
N GLY A 961 47.99 20.30 -25.58
CA GLY A 961 47.84 21.72 -25.30
C GLY A 961 46.39 22.04 -24.95
N THR A 962 46.19 23.01 -24.07
CA THR A 962 44.86 23.49 -23.67
C THR A 962 44.66 24.94 -24.11
N PHE A 963 43.56 25.21 -24.79
CA PHE A 963 43.14 26.53 -25.25
C PHE A 963 41.89 26.93 -24.50
N ARG A 964 41.89 28.06 -23.81
CA ARG A 964 40.67 28.62 -23.22
C ARG A 964 39.96 29.43 -24.30
N SER A 965 38.64 29.30 -24.38
CA SER A 965 37.81 30.02 -25.33
C SER A 965 36.74 30.80 -24.58
N SER A 966 36.34 31.95 -25.12
CA SER A 966 35.23 32.76 -24.65
C SER A 966 33.98 32.61 -25.54
N ILE A 967 33.98 31.63 -26.46
CA ILE A 967 32.90 31.45 -27.44
C ILE A 967 31.70 30.74 -26.78
N GLY A 968 30.77 31.55 -26.27
CA GLY A 968 29.47 31.09 -25.78
C GLY A 968 29.58 30.07 -24.65
N ARG A 969 29.00 28.87 -24.86
CA ARG A 969 29.00 27.79 -23.87
C ARG A 969 30.29 26.96 -23.87
N LEU A 970 31.23 27.19 -24.78
CA LEU A 970 32.51 26.48 -24.82
C LEU A 970 33.49 27.13 -23.83
N VAL A 971 33.83 26.40 -22.75
CA VAL A 971 34.72 26.87 -21.67
C VAL A 971 36.20 26.70 -22.04
N GLY A 972 36.52 25.66 -22.80
CA GLY A 972 37.89 25.41 -23.23
C GLY A 972 38.03 24.15 -24.08
N LEU A 973 39.09 24.12 -24.87
CA LEU A 973 39.48 23.03 -25.75
C LEU A 973 40.82 22.47 -25.28
N ARG A 974 41.01 21.15 -25.42
CA ARG A 974 42.30 20.49 -25.25
C ARG A 974 42.60 19.70 -26.50
N HIS A 975 43.69 20.01 -27.17
CA HIS A 975 44.20 19.22 -28.27
C HIS A 975 45.24 18.24 -27.73
N VAL A 976 45.05 16.95 -27.97
CA VAL A 976 45.98 15.89 -27.60
C VAL A 976 46.45 15.17 -28.86
N VAL A 977 47.76 15.03 -29.04
CA VAL A 977 48.38 14.37 -30.18
C VAL A 977 49.14 13.13 -29.70
N PHE A 978 48.80 11.97 -30.24
CA PHE A 978 49.44 10.68 -29.98
C PHE A 978 50.19 10.20 -31.22
N PRO A 979 51.41 10.69 -31.47
CA PRO A 979 52.24 10.16 -32.55
C PRO A 979 52.80 8.80 -32.14
N SER A 980 52.80 7.88 -33.10
CA SER A 980 53.35 6.54 -32.96
C SER A 980 54.08 6.14 -34.23
N VAL A 981 55.24 5.52 -34.06
CA VAL A 981 56.08 5.03 -35.16
C VAL A 981 56.50 3.62 -34.81
N SER A 982 56.38 2.69 -35.74
CA SER A 982 56.70 1.28 -35.52
C SER A 982 57.50 0.73 -36.70
N TYR A 983 58.72 0.31 -36.44
CA TYR A 983 59.54 -0.40 -37.42
C TYR A 983 59.39 -1.91 -37.20
N GLY A 984 59.14 -2.65 -38.27
CA GLY A 984 59.03 -4.11 -38.25
C GLY A 984 59.90 -4.74 -39.33
N TYR A 985 60.57 -5.83 -38.97
CA TYR A 985 61.45 -6.61 -39.82
C TYR A 985 61.14 -8.10 -39.70
N SER A 986 61.06 -8.79 -40.83
CA SER A 986 61.03 -10.24 -40.93
C SER A 986 62.00 -10.66 -42.05
N PRO A 987 62.94 -11.58 -41.77
CA PRO A 987 63.92 -12.01 -42.77
C PRO A 987 63.29 -12.87 -43.86
N ASP A 988 64.08 -13.19 -44.88
CA ASP A 988 63.69 -14.18 -45.88
C ASP A 988 63.83 -15.60 -45.33
N PHE A 989 62.87 -16.48 -45.64
CA PHE A 989 62.87 -17.89 -45.21
C PHE A 989 62.76 -18.79 -46.44
N GLU A 990 63.89 -19.14 -47.04
CA GLU A 990 63.96 -19.93 -48.29
C GLU A 990 63.20 -21.25 -48.21
N GLN A 991 63.26 -21.94 -47.06
CA GLN A 991 62.53 -23.19 -46.77
C GLN A 991 61.00 -23.11 -46.91
N LEU A 992 60.44 -21.89 -46.85
CA LEU A 992 59.01 -21.60 -47.01
C LEU A 992 58.63 -21.25 -48.44
N THR A 993 59.58 -21.26 -49.36
CA THR A 993 59.38 -20.97 -50.78
C THR A 993 59.86 -22.13 -51.64
N TYR A 994 59.37 -22.20 -52.87
CA TYR A 994 59.88 -23.08 -53.92
C TYR A 994 59.92 -22.32 -55.23
N ILE A 995 60.71 -22.79 -56.20
CA ILE A 995 60.75 -22.23 -57.55
C ILE A 995 59.83 -23.08 -58.42
N ASP A 996 58.85 -22.45 -59.07
CA ASP A 996 57.95 -23.14 -59.99
C ASP A 996 58.64 -23.47 -61.34
N ALA A 997 57.96 -24.22 -62.21
CA ALA A 997 58.48 -24.61 -63.52
C ALA A 997 58.81 -23.41 -64.45
N ASN A 998 58.29 -22.22 -64.14
CA ASN A 998 58.55 -20.99 -64.88
C ASN A 998 59.70 -20.16 -64.27
N GLY A 999 60.43 -20.72 -63.29
CA GLY A 999 61.52 -20.03 -62.60
C GLY A 999 61.05 -19.00 -61.56
N VAL A 1000 59.76 -18.94 -61.24
CA VAL A 1000 59.19 -17.96 -60.32
C VAL A 1000 59.18 -18.52 -58.90
N ARG A 1001 59.75 -17.77 -57.96
CA ARG A 1001 59.74 -18.12 -56.54
C ARG A 1001 58.34 -17.92 -55.94
N ARG A 1002 57.73 -18.99 -55.43
CA ARG A 1002 56.38 -19.01 -54.85
C ARG A 1002 56.39 -19.50 -53.40
N GLN A 1003 55.33 -19.18 -52.66
CA GLN A 1003 55.10 -19.72 -51.31
C GLN A 1003 54.86 -21.23 -51.38
N ARG A 1004 55.63 -21.99 -50.59
CA ARG A 1004 55.51 -23.45 -50.48
C ARG A 1004 54.28 -23.89 -49.69
N PHE A 1005 53.78 -23.03 -48.79
CA PHE A 1005 52.66 -23.33 -47.91
C PHE A 1005 51.48 -22.40 -48.22
N SER A 1006 50.31 -23.00 -48.51
CA SER A 1006 49.06 -22.26 -48.66
C SER A 1006 48.42 -22.04 -47.30
N SER A 1007 48.11 -20.77 -46.98
CA SER A 1007 47.37 -20.44 -45.76
C SER A 1007 45.93 -20.92 -45.84
N PHE A 1008 45.41 -21.44 -44.73
CA PHE A 1008 44.00 -21.79 -44.55
C PHE A 1008 43.59 -21.45 -43.12
N GLY A 1009 42.36 -20.99 -42.91
CA GLY A 1009 41.83 -20.54 -41.62
C GLY A 1009 42.79 -19.57 -40.92
N SER A 1010 43.13 -19.86 -39.66
CA SER A 1010 44.11 -19.08 -38.89
C SER A 1010 45.58 -19.53 -39.06
N ILE A 1011 45.87 -20.46 -39.97
CA ILE A 1011 47.21 -21.03 -40.17
C ILE A 1011 47.81 -20.47 -41.45
N GLY A 1012 48.89 -19.73 -41.31
CA GLY A 1012 49.65 -19.18 -42.43
C GLY A 1012 51.03 -18.74 -42.00
N VAL A 1013 51.99 -18.92 -42.89
CA VAL A 1013 53.37 -18.42 -42.76
C VAL A 1013 53.80 -17.85 -44.11
N SER A 1014 54.59 -16.78 -44.09
CA SER A 1014 55.18 -16.21 -45.30
C SER A 1014 56.68 -16.51 -45.31
N GLY A 1015 57.18 -16.99 -46.44
CA GLY A 1015 58.61 -17.14 -46.69
C GLY A 1015 59.34 -15.88 -47.15
N PHE A 1016 58.63 -14.80 -47.48
CA PHE A 1016 59.24 -13.60 -48.06
C PHE A 1016 59.68 -12.60 -46.99
N ARG A 1017 60.84 -11.99 -47.22
CA ARG A 1017 61.35 -10.87 -46.42
C ARG A 1017 60.39 -9.68 -46.40
N ASN A 1018 60.24 -9.06 -45.23
CA ASN A 1018 59.50 -7.81 -45.04
C ASN A 1018 60.30 -6.82 -44.19
N SER A 1019 60.30 -5.54 -44.57
CA SER A 1019 60.86 -4.45 -43.78
C SER A 1019 60.05 -3.17 -43.99
N SER A 1020 59.35 -2.72 -42.95
CA SER A 1020 58.42 -1.60 -43.06
C SER A 1020 58.43 -0.71 -41.82
N LEU A 1021 58.37 0.60 -42.03
CA LEU A 1021 58.13 1.61 -41.00
C LEU A 1021 56.67 2.08 -41.09
N SER A 1022 55.84 1.76 -40.11
CA SER A 1022 54.49 2.29 -39.99
C SER A 1022 54.48 3.52 -39.09
N PHE A 1023 53.65 4.51 -39.41
CA PHE A 1023 53.42 5.67 -38.55
C PHE A 1023 51.93 5.97 -38.45
N ASN A 1024 51.53 6.49 -37.30
CA ASN A 1024 50.19 7.00 -37.07
C ASN A 1024 50.26 8.25 -36.20
N VAL A 1025 49.53 9.28 -36.59
CA VAL A 1025 49.32 10.51 -35.82
C VAL A 1025 47.84 10.59 -35.49
N ASP A 1026 47.49 10.26 -34.25
CA ASP A 1026 46.13 10.42 -33.72
C ASP A 1026 46.03 11.78 -33.02
N GLN A 1027 45.03 12.57 -33.39
CA GLN A 1027 44.77 13.90 -32.87
C GLN A 1027 43.36 13.94 -32.30
N ARG A 1028 43.23 14.30 -31.02
CA ARG A 1028 41.94 14.39 -30.33
C ARG A 1028 41.72 15.79 -29.81
N LEU A 1029 40.59 16.38 -30.17
CA LEU A 1029 40.11 17.61 -29.58
C LEU A 1029 39.07 17.26 -28.51
N GLN A 1030 39.41 17.55 -27.27
CA GLN A 1030 38.51 17.46 -26.12
C GLN A 1030 37.93 18.84 -25.84
N ALA A 1031 36.69 18.92 -25.35
CA ALA A 1031 36.03 20.19 -25.08
C ALA A 1031 35.35 20.20 -23.71
N LYS A 1032 35.31 21.37 -23.07
CA LYS A 1032 34.48 21.63 -21.89
C LYS A 1032 33.33 22.54 -22.30
N TRP A 1033 32.10 22.10 -22.08
CA TRP A 1033 30.89 22.79 -22.50
C TRP A 1033 29.98 23.08 -21.30
N LYS A 1034 29.60 24.34 -21.10
CA LYS A 1034 28.75 24.80 -20.01
C LYS A 1034 27.28 24.59 -20.35
N ARG A 1035 26.52 23.94 -19.45
CA ARG A 1035 25.08 23.69 -19.55
C ARG A 1035 24.44 24.05 -18.21
N GLY A 1036 23.84 25.24 -18.11
CA GLY A 1036 23.41 25.78 -16.82
C GLY A 1036 24.62 26.03 -15.93
N ASP A 1037 24.59 25.48 -14.71
CA ASP A 1037 25.71 25.52 -13.76
C ASP A 1037 26.73 24.38 -13.98
N ASP A 1038 26.37 23.36 -14.76
CA ASP A 1038 27.23 22.19 -14.99
C ASP A 1038 28.21 22.39 -16.16
N VAL A 1039 29.41 21.81 -16.05
CA VAL A 1039 30.42 21.78 -17.12
C VAL A 1039 30.59 20.35 -17.63
N LEU A 1040 30.01 20.08 -18.79
CA LEU A 1040 30.15 18.82 -19.52
C LEU A 1040 31.58 18.70 -20.10
N ARG A 1041 32.23 17.56 -19.90
CA ARG A 1041 33.53 17.23 -20.51
C ARG A 1041 33.31 16.27 -21.67
N LEU A 1042 33.75 16.67 -22.85
CA LEU A 1042 33.66 15.91 -24.09
C LEU A 1042 35.06 15.44 -24.45
N ASP A 1043 35.33 14.14 -24.29
CA ASP A 1043 36.66 13.60 -24.52
C ASP A 1043 37.00 13.38 -26.01
N ASN A 1044 35.99 13.35 -26.89
CA ASN A 1044 36.13 13.10 -28.33
C ASN A 1044 35.24 14.04 -29.16
N LEU A 1045 35.35 15.36 -28.97
CA LEU A 1045 34.63 16.32 -29.84
C LEU A 1045 35.04 16.11 -31.31
N LEU A 1046 36.34 15.96 -31.54
CA LEU A 1046 36.93 15.61 -32.83
C LEU A 1046 38.03 14.57 -32.59
N SER A 1047 38.04 13.47 -33.34
CA SER A 1047 39.18 12.56 -33.44
C SER A 1047 39.63 12.48 -34.90
N TRP A 1048 40.91 12.68 -35.13
CA TRP A 1048 41.55 12.71 -36.44
C TRP A 1048 42.80 11.83 -36.41
N SER A 1049 42.75 10.68 -37.08
CA SER A 1049 43.90 9.79 -37.23
C SER A 1049 44.36 9.80 -38.69
N THR A 1050 45.66 10.00 -38.89
CA THR A 1050 46.32 9.81 -40.18
C THR A 1050 47.41 8.76 -40.03
N SER A 1051 47.39 7.75 -40.90
CA SER A 1051 48.31 6.62 -40.86
C SER A 1051 48.89 6.32 -42.25
N GLY A 1052 50.10 5.76 -42.25
CA GLY A 1052 50.79 5.34 -43.45
C GLY A 1052 51.95 4.40 -43.12
N SER A 1053 52.54 3.82 -44.15
CA SER A 1053 53.69 2.94 -43.99
C SER A 1053 54.71 3.15 -45.10
N TYR A 1054 55.99 3.04 -44.78
CA TYR A 1054 57.08 3.04 -45.74
C TYR A 1054 57.69 1.64 -45.82
N ASN A 1055 57.65 1.03 -47.01
CA ASN A 1055 58.27 -0.25 -47.31
C ASN A 1055 59.71 -0.03 -47.76
N PHE A 1056 60.68 -0.52 -46.99
CA PHE A 1056 62.10 -0.43 -47.35
C PHE A 1056 62.49 -1.38 -48.49
N LEU A 1057 61.67 -2.39 -48.77
CA LEU A 1057 61.92 -3.41 -49.81
C LEU A 1057 61.14 -3.16 -51.10
N PHE A 1058 60.56 -1.97 -51.27
CA PHE A 1058 59.64 -1.69 -52.38
C PHE A 1058 60.24 -2.02 -53.76
N ARG A 1059 61.52 -1.69 -54.01
CA ARG A 1059 62.21 -1.98 -55.28
C ARG A 1059 62.36 -3.48 -55.54
N GLU A 1060 62.70 -4.24 -54.51
CA GLU A 1060 62.88 -5.69 -54.61
C GLU A 1060 61.56 -6.42 -54.80
N GLN A 1061 60.48 -5.88 -54.22
CA GLN A 1061 59.12 -6.41 -54.38
C GLN A 1061 58.44 -5.91 -55.67
N GLY A 1062 59.19 -5.26 -56.58
CA GLY A 1062 58.67 -4.76 -57.85
C GLY A 1062 57.67 -3.61 -57.71
N GLN A 1063 57.61 -2.97 -56.54
CA GLN A 1063 56.78 -1.78 -56.31
C GLN A 1063 57.52 -0.54 -56.84
N LEU A 1064 56.78 0.38 -57.46
CA LEU A 1064 57.35 1.61 -58.02
C LEU A 1064 57.77 2.62 -56.93
N ARG A 1065 57.13 2.57 -55.75
CA ARG A 1065 57.24 3.58 -54.68
C ARG A 1065 57.21 2.91 -53.30
N GLY A 1066 57.89 3.54 -52.33
CA GLY A 1066 58.07 3.00 -50.97
C GLY A 1066 57.01 3.42 -49.95
N LEU A 1067 56.44 4.63 -50.04
CA LEU A 1067 55.38 5.08 -49.13
C LEU A 1067 54.03 4.53 -49.60
N SER A 1068 53.21 4.01 -48.69
CA SER A 1068 51.84 3.62 -48.98
C SER A 1068 50.92 4.83 -49.08
N ASP A 1069 49.70 4.62 -49.58
CA ASP A 1069 48.64 5.61 -49.44
C ASP A 1069 48.44 6.00 -47.97
N LEU A 1070 48.17 7.28 -47.75
CA LEU A 1070 47.85 7.84 -46.44
C LEU A 1070 46.36 7.63 -46.16
N GLY A 1071 46.05 6.88 -45.10
CA GLY A 1071 44.70 6.69 -44.63
C GLY A 1071 44.37 7.73 -43.56
N THR A 1072 43.30 8.49 -43.75
CA THR A 1072 42.79 9.46 -42.77
C THR A 1072 41.37 9.11 -42.34
N VAL A 1073 41.15 9.07 -41.03
CA VAL A 1073 39.83 8.94 -40.41
C VAL A 1073 39.58 10.15 -39.52
N LEU A 1074 38.47 10.84 -39.76
CA LEU A 1074 38.01 12.00 -39.02
C LEU A 1074 36.63 11.67 -38.45
N ARG A 1075 36.43 11.85 -37.15
CA ARG A 1075 35.13 11.70 -36.49
C ARG A 1075 34.84 12.93 -35.66
N LEU A 1076 33.71 13.55 -35.91
CA LEU A 1076 33.21 14.75 -35.27
C LEU A 1076 31.90 14.40 -34.54
N GLN A 1077 31.87 14.60 -33.22
CA GLN A 1077 30.74 14.24 -32.35
C GLN A 1077 30.42 15.39 -31.37
N PRO A 1078 29.96 16.56 -31.85
CA PRO A 1078 29.47 17.61 -30.97
C PRO A 1078 28.18 17.16 -30.26
N PRO A 1079 27.85 17.73 -29.09
CA PRO A 1079 26.65 17.38 -28.36
C PRO A 1079 25.37 17.71 -29.16
N GLY A 1080 24.47 16.74 -29.24
CA GLY A 1080 23.03 16.95 -29.36
C GLY A 1080 22.43 17.15 -30.75
N LEU A 1081 23.20 17.36 -31.83
CA LEU A 1081 22.59 17.71 -33.13
C LEU A 1081 23.18 17.00 -34.34
N VAL A 1082 24.50 16.96 -34.50
CA VAL A 1082 25.15 16.44 -35.71
C VAL A 1082 26.34 15.56 -35.34
N SER A 1083 26.52 14.46 -36.06
CA SER A 1083 27.77 13.70 -36.06
C SER A 1083 28.24 13.49 -37.50
N ALA A 1084 29.56 13.45 -37.68
CA ALA A 1084 30.17 13.21 -38.98
C ALA A 1084 31.35 12.25 -38.83
N ASP A 1085 31.36 11.19 -39.64
CA ASP A 1085 32.52 10.32 -39.83
C ASP A 1085 33.00 10.48 -41.26
N VAL A 1086 34.27 10.77 -41.47
CA VAL A 1086 34.90 10.89 -42.79
C VAL A 1086 36.10 9.96 -42.83
N SER A 1087 36.17 9.13 -43.86
CA SER A 1087 37.33 8.29 -44.14
C SER A 1087 37.85 8.63 -45.53
N SER A 1088 39.17 8.73 -45.68
CA SER A 1088 39.79 8.95 -46.97
C SER A 1088 41.11 8.19 -47.08
N ARG A 1089 41.46 7.82 -48.32
CA ARG A 1089 42.76 7.27 -48.66
C ARG A 1089 43.37 8.14 -49.75
N VAL A 1090 44.58 8.63 -49.53
CA VAL A 1090 45.27 9.55 -50.42
C VAL A 1090 46.59 8.94 -50.87
N ASP A 1091 46.76 8.74 -52.17
CA ASP A 1091 48.02 8.35 -52.79
C ASP A 1091 48.85 9.62 -53.08
N PRO A 1092 49.97 9.85 -52.38
CA PRO A 1092 50.78 11.05 -52.54
C PRO A 1092 51.52 11.10 -53.88
N TYR A 1093 51.53 10.02 -54.66
CA TYR A 1093 52.24 9.92 -55.94
C TYR A 1093 51.32 10.03 -57.17
N SER A 1094 50.00 10.10 -56.98
CA SER A 1094 49.05 10.15 -58.09
C SER A 1094 48.63 11.57 -58.46
N GLN A 1095 48.44 11.84 -59.75
CA GLN A 1095 47.79 13.07 -60.24
C GLN A 1095 46.35 13.21 -59.74
N ARG A 1096 45.69 12.10 -59.40
CA ARG A 1096 44.39 12.06 -58.72
C ARG A 1096 44.60 11.45 -57.33
N PRO A 1097 45.05 12.26 -56.36
CA PRO A 1097 45.60 11.75 -55.11
C PRO A 1097 44.53 11.07 -54.25
N LEU A 1098 43.27 11.52 -54.28
CA LEU A 1098 42.19 10.88 -53.54
C LEU A 1098 41.81 9.52 -54.15
N ARG A 1099 42.08 8.41 -53.45
CA ARG A 1099 41.80 7.03 -53.90
C ARG A 1099 40.44 6.53 -53.46
N THR A 1100 40.07 6.83 -52.22
CA THR A 1100 38.75 6.52 -51.66
C THR A 1100 38.30 7.67 -50.77
N LEU A 1101 36.99 7.94 -50.76
CA LEU A 1101 36.35 8.89 -49.86
C LEU A 1101 35.04 8.28 -49.37
N GLY A 1102 34.89 8.15 -48.06
CA GLY A 1102 33.65 7.82 -47.40
C GLY A 1102 33.29 8.93 -46.42
N PHE A 1103 32.01 9.29 -46.33
CA PHE A 1103 31.53 10.07 -45.20
C PHE A 1103 30.10 9.71 -44.82
N ASN A 1104 29.84 9.68 -43.53
CA ASN A 1104 28.52 9.50 -42.93
C ASN A 1104 28.20 10.75 -42.12
N LEU A 1105 27.11 11.42 -42.44
CA LEU A 1105 26.58 12.57 -41.72
C LEU A 1105 25.28 12.14 -41.06
N ASN A 1106 25.18 12.27 -39.75
CA ASN A 1106 23.92 12.05 -39.03
C ASN A 1106 23.50 13.35 -38.38
N ALA A 1107 22.24 13.74 -38.57
CA ALA A 1107 21.66 14.92 -37.96
C ALA A 1107 20.34 14.54 -37.28
N ASN A 1108 20.25 14.83 -35.98
CA ASN A 1108 19.08 14.54 -35.16
C ASN A 1108 18.51 15.85 -34.61
N PHE A 1109 17.26 16.12 -34.93
CA PHE A 1109 16.51 17.28 -34.50
C PHE A 1109 15.30 16.80 -33.70
N SER A 1110 14.96 17.47 -32.59
CA SER A 1110 13.74 17.18 -31.85
C SER A 1110 13.12 18.46 -31.28
N GLY A 1111 11.80 18.44 -31.10
CA GLY A 1111 11.04 19.60 -30.61
C GLY A 1111 11.20 19.91 -29.12
N SER A 1112 11.90 19.04 -28.38
CA SER A 1112 12.48 19.41 -27.09
C SER A 1112 13.96 19.70 -27.30
N LEU A 1113 14.32 20.98 -27.39
CA LEU A 1113 15.72 21.43 -27.41
C LEU A 1113 16.53 21.01 -26.15
N LEU A 1114 15.91 20.26 -25.23
CA LEU A 1114 16.44 19.86 -23.93
C LEU A 1114 16.27 18.36 -23.60
N GLY A 1115 15.94 17.50 -24.57
CA GLY A 1115 15.85 16.04 -24.36
C GLY A 1115 17.23 15.34 -24.36
N SER A 1116 17.52 14.58 -23.30
CA SER A 1116 18.75 13.80 -23.09
C SER A 1116 18.83 12.50 -23.91
N GLY A 1117 18.48 12.55 -25.20
CA GLY A 1117 18.62 11.40 -26.08
C GLY A 1117 20.07 11.28 -26.56
N ASP A 1118 20.73 10.16 -26.29
CA ASP A 1118 21.89 9.77 -27.09
C ASP A 1118 21.48 9.83 -28.56
N ALA A 1119 22.34 10.41 -29.41
CA ALA A 1119 22.18 10.39 -30.86
C ALA A 1119 22.31 8.93 -31.34
N THR A 1120 21.25 8.16 -31.13
CA THR A 1120 21.15 6.77 -31.53
C THR A 1120 21.16 6.72 -33.05
N GLN A 1121 21.88 5.74 -33.60
CA GLN A 1121 21.86 5.44 -35.03
C GLN A 1121 20.41 5.28 -35.47
N THR A 1122 19.99 5.93 -36.55
CA THR A 1122 18.70 5.68 -37.18
C THR A 1122 18.65 4.22 -37.60
N PRO A 1123 17.85 3.36 -36.94
CA PRO A 1123 17.73 1.99 -37.39
C PRO A 1123 16.91 1.98 -38.69
N TYR A 1124 17.35 1.19 -39.68
CA TYR A 1124 16.54 0.85 -40.87
C TYR A 1124 15.24 0.11 -40.49
N THR A 1125 15.16 -0.38 -39.25
CA THR A 1125 14.08 -1.20 -38.70
C THR A 1125 13.64 -0.64 -37.35
N SER A 1126 13.02 0.54 -37.32
CA SER A 1126 12.24 0.91 -36.14
C SER A 1126 10.96 0.06 -36.11
N THR A 1127 10.82 -0.75 -35.07
CA THR A 1127 9.50 -1.27 -34.67
C THR A 1127 8.70 -0.11 -34.12
N PHE A 1128 7.46 0.04 -34.58
CA PHE A 1128 6.52 1.04 -34.05
C PHE A 1128 6.38 0.81 -32.55
N ASP A 1129 6.98 1.70 -31.75
CA ASP A 1129 6.81 1.67 -30.30
C ASP A 1129 5.45 2.25 -29.96
N ASN A 1130 4.56 1.39 -29.45
CA ASN A 1130 3.20 1.75 -29.07
C ASN A 1130 3.09 2.09 -27.58
N SER A 1131 4.22 2.35 -26.91
CA SER A 1131 4.22 2.71 -25.49
C SER A 1131 3.54 4.07 -25.24
N PRO A 1132 2.80 4.23 -24.11
CA PRO A 1132 2.20 5.51 -23.73
C PRO A 1132 3.23 6.66 -23.59
N ASP A 1133 4.46 6.33 -23.19
CA ASP A 1133 5.57 7.29 -23.02
C ASP A 1133 6.03 7.90 -24.36
N ALA A 1134 5.69 7.27 -25.47
CA ALA A 1134 6.02 7.71 -26.82
C ALA A 1134 5.32 9.03 -27.21
N PHE A 1135 4.25 9.44 -26.53
CA PHE A 1135 3.54 10.71 -26.79
C PHE A 1135 4.19 11.95 -26.14
N SER A 1136 5.30 11.78 -25.42
CA SER A 1136 5.96 12.87 -24.67
C SER A 1136 6.80 13.84 -25.52
N GLN A 1137 7.31 13.43 -26.69
CA GLN A 1137 8.10 14.29 -27.59
C GLN A 1137 7.23 14.86 -28.73
N PRO A 1138 7.18 16.19 -28.96
CA PRO A 1138 6.25 16.79 -29.93
C PRO A 1138 6.60 16.46 -31.40
N TRP A 1139 7.89 16.41 -31.73
CA TRP A 1139 8.39 15.94 -33.03
C TRP A 1139 9.86 15.54 -32.95
N SER A 1140 10.28 14.65 -33.84
CA SER A 1140 11.68 14.31 -34.08
C SER A 1140 11.95 14.14 -35.58
N LEU A 1141 13.13 14.53 -36.01
CA LEU A 1141 13.62 14.36 -37.37
C LEU A 1141 15.06 13.88 -37.31
N ALA A 1142 15.31 12.68 -37.81
CA ALA A 1142 16.63 12.10 -37.91
C ALA A 1142 16.98 11.89 -39.38
N LEU A 1143 18.11 12.43 -39.82
CA LEU A 1143 18.62 12.35 -41.18
C LEU A 1143 20.01 11.71 -41.14
N SER A 1144 20.23 10.71 -41.99
CA SER A 1144 21.53 10.09 -42.18
C SER A 1144 21.88 10.10 -43.66
N TYR A 1145 22.99 10.74 -44.02
CA TYR A 1145 23.53 10.77 -45.37
C TYR A 1145 24.84 10.00 -45.42
N SER A 1146 24.90 8.98 -46.26
CA SER A 1146 26.06 8.12 -46.44
C SER A 1146 26.59 8.22 -47.86
N TYR A 1147 27.86 8.60 -47.99
CA TYR A 1147 28.61 8.57 -49.24
C TYR A 1147 29.78 7.61 -49.10
N SER A 1148 29.97 6.76 -50.11
CA SER A 1148 31.18 5.95 -50.26
C SER A 1148 31.58 5.97 -51.71
N GLY A 1149 32.83 6.29 -52.02
CA GLY A 1149 33.33 6.28 -53.39
C GLY A 1149 34.82 6.00 -53.47
N GLY A 1150 35.23 5.51 -54.63
CA GLY A 1150 36.63 5.19 -54.91
C GLY A 1150 36.83 4.74 -56.35
N TYR A 1151 38.09 4.62 -56.74
CA TYR A 1151 38.45 4.05 -58.04
C TYR A 1151 38.28 2.52 -58.04
N ALA A 1152 37.40 2.01 -58.90
CA ALA A 1152 37.28 0.57 -59.17
C ALA A 1152 38.37 0.12 -60.18
N GLY A 1153 38.62 -1.19 -60.29
CA GLY A 1153 39.75 -1.78 -61.04
C GLY A 1153 39.91 -1.40 -62.53
N LEU A 1154 38.98 -0.65 -63.11
CA LEU A 1154 39.04 -0.09 -64.48
C LEU A 1154 39.44 1.40 -64.52
N GLY A 1155 39.85 2.00 -63.40
CA GLY A 1155 40.28 3.40 -63.33
C GLY A 1155 39.14 4.43 -63.30
N GLN A 1156 37.88 3.98 -63.24
CA GLN A 1156 36.71 4.85 -63.09
C GLN A 1156 36.32 5.01 -61.62
N TRP A 1157 35.91 6.22 -61.24
CA TRP A 1157 35.37 6.49 -59.91
C TRP A 1157 33.94 5.95 -59.82
N SER A 1158 33.72 4.99 -58.94
CA SER A 1158 32.38 4.53 -58.57
C SER A 1158 32.03 5.07 -57.20
N SER A 1159 30.75 5.39 -56.99
CA SER A 1159 30.26 5.86 -55.69
C SER A 1159 28.87 5.31 -55.40
N THR A 1160 28.54 5.14 -54.14
CA THR A 1160 27.22 4.83 -53.61
C THR A 1160 26.80 5.94 -52.65
N ARG A 1161 25.57 6.43 -52.78
CA ARG A 1161 25.09 7.61 -52.07
C ARG A 1161 23.65 7.42 -51.64
N TYR A 1162 23.43 7.33 -50.33
CA TYR A 1162 22.10 7.08 -49.77
C TYR A 1162 21.76 8.13 -48.71
N MET A 1163 20.49 8.50 -48.64
CA MET A 1163 19.94 9.27 -47.53
C MET A 1163 18.79 8.51 -46.89
N ASN A 1164 18.85 8.39 -45.57
CA ASN A 1164 17.79 7.85 -44.74
C ASN A 1164 17.20 8.97 -43.91
N GLY A 1165 15.87 9.09 -43.94
CA GLY A 1165 15.13 10.04 -43.13
C GLY A 1165 14.10 9.32 -42.27
N VAL A 1166 14.01 9.72 -41.00
CA VAL A 1166 12.97 9.33 -40.06
C VAL A 1166 12.37 10.61 -39.50
N ALA A 1167 11.09 10.85 -39.76
CA ALA A 1167 10.34 11.93 -39.15
C ALA A 1167 9.23 11.33 -38.27
N SER A 1168 9.11 11.79 -37.03
CA SER A 1168 7.98 11.48 -36.15
C SER A 1168 7.37 12.76 -35.62
N SER A 1169 6.05 12.81 -35.48
CA SER A 1169 5.36 13.96 -34.91
C SER A 1169 4.05 13.56 -34.26
N ASN A 1170 3.79 14.14 -33.09
CA ASN A 1170 2.49 14.06 -32.44
C ASN A 1170 1.61 15.19 -33.01
N LEU A 1171 0.83 14.87 -34.04
CA LEU A 1171 -0.09 15.82 -34.68
C LEU A 1171 -1.13 16.38 -33.70
N SER A 1172 -1.46 15.60 -32.65
CA SER A 1172 -2.31 16.01 -31.53
C SER A 1172 -2.05 15.10 -30.32
N LYS A 1173 -2.76 15.32 -29.20
CA LYS A 1173 -2.72 14.44 -28.02
C LYS A 1173 -3.14 12.99 -28.29
N TRP A 1174 -3.79 12.71 -29.43
CA TRP A 1174 -4.31 11.37 -29.78
C TRP A 1174 -3.77 10.82 -31.10
N TRP A 1175 -2.98 11.60 -31.85
CA TRP A 1175 -2.48 11.21 -33.16
C TRP A 1175 -0.97 11.35 -33.21
N ARG A 1176 -0.31 10.29 -33.67
CA ARG A 1176 1.12 10.26 -33.98
C ARG A 1176 1.32 9.83 -35.41
N ALA A 1177 2.08 10.60 -36.17
CA ALA A 1177 2.47 10.29 -37.53
C ALA A 1177 3.97 10.01 -37.59
N GLU A 1178 4.35 9.02 -38.38
CA GLU A 1178 5.73 8.64 -38.64
C GLU A 1178 5.96 8.50 -40.15
N TYR A 1179 7.11 8.96 -40.61
CA TYR A 1179 7.52 8.84 -42.00
C TYR A 1179 8.97 8.39 -42.07
N LEU A 1180 9.20 7.26 -42.74
CA LEU A 1180 10.53 6.74 -43.07
C LEU A 1180 10.74 6.84 -44.57
N ALA A 1181 11.92 7.26 -45.00
CA ALA A 1181 12.30 7.25 -46.41
C ALA A 1181 13.78 6.93 -46.59
N THR A 1182 14.08 6.06 -47.55
CA THR A 1182 15.44 5.81 -48.05
C THR A 1182 15.52 6.23 -49.50
N TYR A 1183 16.41 7.17 -49.81
CA TYR A 1183 16.66 7.69 -51.15
C TYR A 1183 18.05 7.29 -51.62
N ASP A 1184 18.14 6.75 -52.84
CA ASP A 1184 19.39 6.48 -53.52
C ASP A 1184 19.66 7.54 -54.59
N PHE A 1185 20.72 8.32 -54.39
CA PHE A 1185 21.10 9.40 -55.31
C PHE A 1185 21.75 8.87 -56.60
N ASN A 1186 22.22 7.62 -56.62
CA ASN A 1186 22.79 7.02 -57.82
C ASN A 1186 21.69 6.69 -58.83
N SER A 1187 20.68 5.94 -58.40
CA SER A 1187 19.52 5.60 -59.23
C SER A 1187 18.49 6.72 -59.34
N ARG A 1188 18.63 7.79 -58.55
CA ARG A 1188 17.67 8.91 -58.43
C ARG A 1188 16.26 8.41 -58.07
N SER A 1189 16.19 7.42 -57.18
CA SER A 1189 14.95 6.74 -56.84
C SER A 1189 14.78 6.55 -55.32
N LEU A 1190 13.51 6.52 -54.87
CA LEU A 1190 13.16 6.25 -53.47
C LEU A 1190 13.09 4.73 -53.26
N LEU A 1191 14.13 4.15 -52.68
CA LEU A 1191 14.24 2.70 -52.45
C LEU A 1191 13.13 2.18 -51.53
N SER A 1192 12.82 2.93 -50.47
CA SER A 1192 11.73 2.61 -49.55
C SER A 1192 11.08 3.87 -49.00
N GLN A 1193 9.77 3.79 -48.75
CA GLN A 1193 9.01 4.78 -48.01
C GLN A 1193 8.04 4.07 -47.09
N ARG A 1194 7.88 4.56 -45.86
CA ARG A 1194 6.91 4.03 -44.92
C ARG A 1194 6.19 5.15 -44.21
N PHE A 1195 4.87 5.16 -44.33
CA PHE A 1195 3.97 6.03 -43.60
C PHE A 1195 3.40 5.23 -42.43
N GLY A 1196 3.39 5.84 -41.26
CA GLY A 1196 2.80 5.28 -40.05
C GLY A 1196 1.88 6.31 -39.41
N LEU A 1197 0.74 5.85 -38.92
CA LEU A 1197 -0.23 6.68 -38.23
C LEU A 1197 -0.81 5.87 -37.08
N THR A 1198 -0.62 6.35 -35.86
CA THR A 1198 -1.16 5.76 -34.65
C THR A 1198 -2.20 6.70 -34.05
N ARG A 1199 -3.37 6.17 -33.72
CA ARG A 1199 -4.45 6.88 -33.03
C ARG A 1199 -4.75 6.24 -31.69
N ASP A 1200 -4.69 7.04 -30.64
CA ASP A 1200 -5.25 6.68 -29.34
C ASP A 1200 -6.77 6.91 -29.34
N LEU A 1201 -7.54 5.86 -29.05
CA LEU A 1201 -9.00 5.85 -29.01
C LEU A 1201 -9.52 5.54 -27.60
N HIS A 1202 -8.82 6.02 -26.56
CA HIS A 1202 -9.12 5.85 -25.14
C HIS A 1202 -8.90 4.41 -24.64
N CYS A 1203 -9.83 3.48 -24.91
CA CYS A 1203 -9.70 2.06 -24.55
C CYS A 1203 -9.19 1.20 -25.72
N TRP A 1204 -9.21 1.78 -26.91
CA TRP A 1204 -8.71 1.18 -28.14
C TRP A 1204 -7.45 1.92 -28.59
N PHE A 1205 -6.64 1.25 -29.39
CA PHE A 1205 -5.62 1.88 -30.21
C PHE A 1205 -5.82 1.44 -31.65
N ALA A 1206 -5.56 2.34 -32.59
CA ALA A 1206 -5.53 2.02 -34.01
C ALA A 1206 -4.16 2.37 -34.57
N THR A 1207 -3.56 1.46 -35.33
CA THR A 1207 -2.33 1.70 -36.07
C THR A 1207 -2.59 1.44 -37.54
N PHE A 1208 -2.11 2.36 -38.36
CA PHE A 1208 -2.08 2.23 -39.80
C PHE A 1208 -0.63 2.40 -40.24
N SER A 1209 -0.15 1.51 -41.10
CA SER A 1209 1.12 1.73 -41.79
C SER A 1209 1.01 1.35 -43.25
N ARG A 1210 1.70 2.09 -44.10
CA ARG A 1210 1.81 1.83 -45.54
C ARG A 1210 3.25 1.92 -45.96
N SER A 1211 3.78 0.84 -46.53
CA SER A 1211 5.16 0.74 -46.97
C SER A 1211 5.21 0.57 -48.49
N PHE A 1212 6.13 1.27 -49.13
CA PHE A 1212 6.47 1.15 -50.54
C PHE A 1212 7.94 0.76 -50.63
N VAL A 1213 8.26 -0.29 -51.37
CA VAL A 1213 9.64 -0.75 -51.58
C VAL A 1213 9.82 -1.02 -53.06
N ILE A 1214 10.92 -0.52 -53.64
CA ILE A 1214 11.23 -0.79 -55.06
C ILE A 1214 11.42 -2.30 -55.28
N GLY A 1215 10.69 -2.85 -56.26
CA GLY A 1215 10.73 -4.28 -56.59
C GLY A 1215 9.93 -5.19 -55.64
N GLY A 1216 9.22 -4.63 -54.65
CA GLY A 1216 8.31 -5.35 -53.74
C GLY A 1216 6.85 -4.92 -53.92
N GLU A 1217 5.93 -5.61 -53.25
CA GLU A 1217 4.52 -5.20 -53.20
C GLU A 1217 4.34 -3.99 -52.26
N ALA A 1218 3.39 -3.12 -52.57
CA ALA A 1218 2.99 -2.06 -51.65
C ALA A 1218 2.26 -2.70 -50.45
N GLU A 1219 2.88 -2.62 -49.27
CA GLU A 1219 2.31 -3.18 -48.06
C GLU A 1219 1.41 -2.15 -47.38
N TYR A 1220 0.23 -2.56 -46.94
CA TYR A 1220 -0.52 -1.80 -45.95
C TYR A 1220 -0.85 -2.70 -44.76
N TYR A 1221 -0.98 -2.08 -43.59
CA TYR A 1221 -1.33 -2.75 -42.36
C TYR A 1221 -2.21 -1.84 -41.55
N PHE A 1222 -3.37 -2.33 -41.16
CA PHE A 1222 -4.26 -1.69 -40.23
C PHE A 1222 -4.51 -2.64 -39.08
N LYS A 1223 -4.32 -2.17 -37.85
CA LYS A 1223 -4.70 -2.89 -36.63
C LYS A 1223 -5.48 -1.98 -35.71
N ILE A 1224 -6.58 -2.49 -35.19
CA ILE A 1224 -7.35 -1.88 -34.11
C ILE A 1224 -7.48 -2.90 -32.98
N GLY A 1225 -7.05 -2.53 -31.78
CA GLY A 1225 -7.05 -3.44 -30.64
C GLY A 1225 -7.41 -2.77 -29.33
N LEU A 1226 -7.73 -3.57 -28.33
CA LEU A 1226 -7.96 -3.10 -26.97
C LEU A 1226 -6.63 -2.91 -26.24
N LYS A 1227 -6.48 -1.81 -25.49
CA LYS A 1227 -5.21 -1.48 -24.82
C LYS A 1227 -4.86 -2.44 -23.67
N ASP A 1228 -5.87 -2.80 -22.87
CA ASP A 1228 -5.71 -3.64 -21.68
C ASP A 1228 -5.96 -5.13 -21.96
N LEU A 1229 -6.62 -5.46 -23.07
CA LEU A 1229 -6.83 -6.82 -23.58
C LEU A 1229 -6.13 -6.95 -24.95
N ARG A 1230 -4.80 -6.94 -24.93
CA ARG A 1230 -3.97 -6.85 -26.15
C ARG A 1230 -4.14 -8.03 -27.10
N GLU A 1231 -4.64 -9.15 -26.59
CA GLU A 1231 -5.02 -10.32 -27.35
C GLU A 1231 -6.26 -10.06 -28.24
N ILE A 1232 -7.11 -9.09 -27.90
CA ILE A 1232 -8.32 -8.78 -28.67
C ILE A 1232 -8.05 -7.62 -29.62
N PHE A 1233 -7.82 -7.97 -30.88
CA PHE A 1233 -7.63 -7.01 -31.94
C PHE A 1233 -8.23 -7.53 -33.25
N TYR A 1234 -8.50 -6.59 -34.15
CA TYR A 1234 -8.77 -6.86 -35.54
C TYR A 1234 -7.65 -6.23 -36.36
N GLU A 1235 -7.09 -7.00 -37.27
CA GLU A 1235 -6.10 -6.49 -38.20
C GLU A 1235 -6.39 -6.91 -39.63
N ARG A 1236 -5.92 -6.11 -40.57
CA ARG A 1236 -6.05 -6.34 -42.00
C ARG A 1236 -4.87 -5.71 -42.70
N GLY A 1237 -4.22 -6.45 -43.57
CA GLY A 1237 -3.09 -5.93 -44.35
C GLY A 1237 -2.43 -6.95 -45.24
N THR A 1238 -1.52 -6.47 -46.06
CA THR A 1238 -0.60 -7.26 -46.88
C THR A 1238 0.79 -7.38 -46.23
N ARG A 1239 0.95 -6.81 -45.03
CA ARG A 1239 2.21 -6.79 -44.28
C ARG A 1239 2.68 -8.21 -43.94
N GLN A 1240 3.95 -8.46 -44.21
CA GLN A 1240 4.56 -9.79 -44.16
C GLN A 1240 5.08 -10.20 -42.76
N GLN A 1241 4.91 -9.35 -41.74
CA GLN A 1241 5.38 -9.56 -40.36
C GLN A 1241 4.40 -9.03 -39.31
N THR A 1242 3.26 -9.68 -39.16
CA THR A 1242 2.59 -9.72 -37.85
C THR A 1242 2.89 -11.04 -37.19
N PHE A 1243 4.04 -11.08 -36.51
CA PHE A 1243 4.14 -11.97 -35.38
C PHE A 1243 3.17 -11.41 -34.35
N GLY A 1244 2.03 -12.07 -34.18
CA GLY A 1244 1.20 -12.00 -32.97
C GLY A 1244 1.96 -12.54 -31.76
N GLY A 1245 3.22 -12.13 -31.56
CA GLY A 1245 3.96 -12.47 -30.37
C GLY A 1245 3.17 -11.97 -29.17
N ILE A 1246 2.84 -12.89 -28.27
CA ILE A 1246 2.44 -12.55 -26.90
C ILE A 1246 3.64 -11.77 -26.33
N GLN A 1247 3.50 -10.45 -26.21
CA GLN A 1247 4.45 -9.61 -25.48
C GLN A 1247 4.22 -9.74 -23.98
#